data_AF-A0A7N8WSZ8-F1
#
_entry.id   AF-A0A7N8WSZ8-F1
#
_cell.length_a   1.000
_cell.length_b   1.000
_cell.length_c   1.000
_cell.angle_alpha   90.00
_cell.angle_beta   90.00
_cell.angle_gamma   90.00
#
_symmetry.space_group_name_H-M   'P 1'
#
loop_
_entity.id
_entity.type
_entity.pdbx_description
1 polymer ?
#
loop_
_entity_poly.entity_id
_entity_poly.type
_entity_poly.pdbx_seq_one_letter_code
_entity_poly.pdbx_strand_id
1 'polypeptide(L)'
;MTTRLKKSSPPPSVYTAKKMTKKRNPKRTRRKTTRKSPKRMRRKRNPKRMIRKMTRRRNLKRTTRKMTRRRNPKRMIRKTTRRTIKRKNRKCRFFMVWIIDPATDLYYYWLCTIALPVFYNLMFLVARSCFNELQDKNSNTWMALDYTADILYYIDIFVRTRTGFLEQGLLVKDEKVLKEKYMKTRQFKFDVISIIPTDIVFLKIGINNPEWRFNRLFRLARLFEFFDRTETRTSFPNIFRIGNLVLYIIIIIHWNACLYFEISKILGFGSDTWVYPNISNPDFSSLKRQYIFCFYWSTLTLTTIGETPPPVRDFEYFFVVSDFLIGVLIFATIVGNVGAMISNMNTARVEFQSTIDSIKQYMQFRKVSKELEAKVVKWFDYLWTEEKTCDEKEVLKYLPDKLKAEIAINVHLETLQKVRIFQDCEEGLLIELVLKLQPRVFSPGDYICKKGDIGREMYIVKEGKLAVVADDGVTQFVVLSDGAYFGEISILGIKGSKAGNRRTANIRSVGYSDLFALSKDDLVEALIEYPDAKYALEEKGRAILMKDNLIDESLVTACDAKDMEEKVNDMMASFDIMMAKFEKLKKQHESSQRKLKQRLDNVSNRVRGLRVHGDLLEAIPTLFGWQVYTLDRSPVHHRAT
;
A
#
# COMPACT_ATOMS: atom_id res chain seq x y z
N MET A 1 -10.89 25.03 -52.16
CA MET A 1 -9.86 24.03 -52.49
C MET A 1 -8.88 23.96 -51.32
N THR A 2 -9.11 22.99 -50.44
CA THR A 2 -8.43 22.80 -49.16
C THR A 2 -7.30 21.78 -49.31
N THR A 3 -6.06 22.22 -49.09
CA THR A 3 -4.86 21.38 -49.14
C THR A 3 -4.72 20.56 -47.85
N ARG A 4 -4.66 19.25 -48.03
CA ARG A 4 -4.70 18.19 -47.01
C ARG A 4 -3.25 17.80 -46.66
N LEU A 5 -2.76 18.19 -45.48
CA LEU A 5 -1.48 17.72 -44.96
C LEU A 5 -1.65 16.33 -44.34
N LYS A 6 -1.06 15.32 -45.01
CA LYS A 6 -0.91 13.94 -44.52
C LYS A 6 0.02 13.91 -43.30
N LYS A 7 -0.51 13.49 -42.14
CA LYS A 7 0.29 13.03 -41.00
C LYS A 7 0.88 11.65 -41.31
N SER A 8 2.20 11.56 -41.28
CA SER A 8 2.95 10.30 -41.30
C SER A 8 2.98 9.69 -39.88
N SER A 9 2.59 8.43 -39.80
CA SER A 9 2.64 7.56 -38.62
C SER A 9 4.07 7.03 -38.38
N PRO A 10 4.55 6.93 -37.13
CA PRO A 10 5.81 6.26 -36.82
C PRO A 10 5.64 4.72 -36.78
N PRO A 11 6.70 3.94 -37.05
CA PRO A 11 6.62 2.48 -37.12
C PRO A 11 6.68 1.81 -35.73
N PRO A 12 6.17 0.57 -35.59
CA PRO A 12 6.19 -0.14 -34.32
C PRO A 12 7.59 -0.71 -34.00
N SER A 13 8.06 -0.43 -32.78
CA SER A 13 9.28 -1.00 -32.22
C SER A 13 9.11 -2.50 -31.91
N VAL A 14 10.02 -3.29 -32.47
CA VAL A 14 10.18 -4.73 -32.29
C VAL A 14 10.60 -5.05 -30.85
N TYR A 15 9.72 -5.68 -30.06
CA TYR A 15 10.10 -6.36 -28.82
C TYR A 15 10.37 -7.83 -29.11
N THR A 16 11.65 -8.20 -29.12
CA THR A 16 12.12 -9.60 -29.16
C THR A 16 12.03 -10.22 -27.77
N ALA A 17 11.12 -11.17 -27.60
CA ALA A 17 11.00 -11.98 -26.39
C ALA A 17 12.17 -12.98 -26.28
N LYS A 18 13.05 -12.79 -25.28
CA LYS A 18 14.07 -13.77 -24.88
C LYS A 18 13.42 -14.98 -24.20
N LYS A 19 13.20 -16.05 -24.98
CA LYS A 19 12.92 -17.42 -24.47
C LYS A 19 14.17 -17.97 -23.79
N MET A 20 14.16 -18.13 -22.46
CA MET A 20 15.12 -19.00 -21.77
C MET A 20 14.75 -20.47 -21.98
N THR A 21 15.51 -21.13 -22.84
CA THR A 21 15.48 -22.58 -23.06
C THR A 21 16.33 -23.30 -22.00
N LYS A 22 15.69 -24.18 -21.22
CA LYS A 22 16.35 -25.13 -20.32
C LYS A 22 17.11 -26.17 -21.15
N LYS A 23 18.44 -26.05 -21.23
CA LYS A 23 19.34 -27.09 -21.76
C LYS A 23 19.28 -28.34 -20.85
N ARG A 24 18.89 -29.47 -21.44
CA ARG A 24 19.00 -30.81 -20.87
C ARG A 24 20.05 -31.61 -21.65
N ASN A 25 20.74 -32.49 -20.91
CA ASN A 25 21.60 -33.62 -21.31
C ASN A 25 23.04 -33.31 -21.77
N PRO A 26 23.99 -34.28 -21.68
CA PRO A 26 23.88 -35.68 -21.22
C PRO A 26 24.94 -36.11 -20.18
N LYS A 27 24.72 -37.18 -19.40
CA LYS A 27 25.82 -37.95 -18.79
C LYS A 27 25.81 -39.39 -19.26
N ARG A 28 26.85 -39.66 -20.06
CA ARG A 28 27.32 -40.95 -20.56
C ARG A 28 27.68 -41.92 -19.43
N THR A 29 27.36 -43.17 -19.72
CA THR A 29 28.01 -44.40 -19.27
C THR A 29 29.54 -44.30 -19.17
N ARG A 30 30.14 -44.85 -18.11
CA ARG A 30 31.47 -45.48 -18.23
C ARG A 30 31.74 -46.55 -17.16
N ARG A 31 32.38 -47.58 -17.67
CA ARG A 31 32.78 -48.86 -17.08
C ARG A 31 33.86 -48.73 -16.00
N LYS A 32 33.88 -49.79 -15.19
CA LYS A 32 34.89 -50.24 -14.21
C LYS A 32 36.31 -50.39 -14.79
N THR A 33 37.26 -50.57 -13.84
CA THR A 33 38.64 -51.09 -13.90
C THR A 33 39.72 -50.00 -14.04
N THR A 34 40.83 -49.95 -13.28
CA THR A 34 41.47 -50.82 -12.27
C THR A 34 42.68 -50.06 -11.69
N ARG A 35 43.03 -50.25 -10.41
CA ARG A 35 44.44 -50.54 -10.01
C ARG A 35 44.54 -51.02 -8.56
N LYS A 36 45.32 -52.09 -8.39
CA LYS A 36 45.62 -52.85 -7.17
C LYS A 36 46.81 -52.23 -6.43
N SER A 37 46.89 -52.46 -5.12
CA SER A 37 48.14 -52.58 -4.35
C SER A 37 48.09 -53.86 -3.48
N PRO A 38 49.24 -54.48 -3.13
CA PRO A 38 49.33 -55.93 -2.90
C PRO A 38 49.72 -56.38 -1.47
N LYS A 39 49.26 -57.61 -1.11
CA LYS A 39 49.87 -58.71 -0.28
C LYS A 39 50.36 -58.35 1.15
N ARG A 40 50.31 -59.17 2.21
CA ARG A 40 49.99 -60.57 2.62
C ARG A 40 50.03 -60.49 4.18
N MET A 41 49.22 -61.17 4.99
CA MET A 41 49.50 -62.52 5.53
C MET A 41 48.35 -62.92 6.49
N ARG A 42 47.94 -64.20 6.43
CA ARG A 42 47.00 -64.86 7.34
C ARG A 42 47.64 -65.13 8.70
N ARG A 43 46.88 -64.95 9.80
CA ARG A 43 46.89 -65.86 10.96
C ARG A 43 45.53 -65.82 11.68
N LYS A 44 44.91 -66.99 11.81
CA LYS A 44 43.58 -67.25 12.39
C LYS A 44 43.57 -66.94 13.90
N ARG A 45 42.57 -66.20 14.40
CA ARG A 45 42.12 -66.25 15.81
C ARG A 45 40.58 -66.18 15.91
N ASN A 46 40.05 -67.04 16.78
CA ASN A 46 38.66 -67.46 16.95
C ASN A 46 37.69 -66.34 17.45
N PRO A 47 36.57 -66.00 16.78
CA PRO A 47 35.64 -64.93 17.23
C PRO A 47 34.62 -65.33 18.30
N LYS A 48 34.63 -66.57 18.80
CA LYS A 48 33.60 -67.10 19.73
C LYS A 48 33.65 -66.50 21.16
N ARG A 49 34.69 -65.72 21.52
CA ARG A 49 34.78 -65.00 22.81
C ARG A 49 34.24 -63.56 22.79
N MET A 50 34.03 -62.98 21.61
CA MET A 50 33.55 -61.58 21.46
C MET A 50 32.01 -61.49 21.36
N ILE A 51 31.36 -62.55 20.85
CA ILE A 51 29.91 -62.65 20.72
C ILE A 51 29.22 -62.86 22.08
N ARG A 52 29.85 -63.58 23.03
CA ARG A 52 29.30 -63.84 24.38
C ARG A 52 29.33 -62.60 25.31
N LYS A 53 30.19 -61.61 25.06
CA LYS A 53 30.24 -60.34 25.82
C LYS A 53 29.23 -59.29 25.32
N MET A 54 28.77 -59.35 24.07
CA MET A 54 27.73 -58.45 23.54
C MET A 54 26.31 -58.88 23.93
N THR A 55 26.03 -60.18 24.09
CA THR A 55 24.69 -60.69 24.49
C THR A 55 24.40 -60.44 25.98
N ARG A 56 25.40 -60.50 26.87
CA ARG A 56 25.22 -60.22 28.31
C ARG A 56 24.99 -58.73 28.62
N ARG A 57 25.58 -57.81 27.84
CA ARG A 57 25.33 -56.35 27.94
C ARG A 57 23.98 -55.90 27.33
N ARG A 58 23.41 -56.66 26.39
CA ARG A 58 22.06 -56.39 25.84
C ARG A 58 20.92 -56.81 26.77
N ASN A 59 21.09 -57.88 27.54
CA ASN A 59 20.05 -58.33 28.48
C ASN A 59 20.01 -57.54 29.79
N LEU A 60 21.15 -57.04 30.30
CA LEU A 60 21.18 -56.20 31.50
C LEU A 60 20.61 -54.77 31.27
N LYS A 61 20.68 -54.25 30.03
CA LYS A 61 20.01 -53.00 29.61
C LYS A 61 18.52 -53.18 29.28
N ARG A 62 18.02 -54.42 29.15
CA ARG A 62 16.61 -54.73 28.92
C ARG A 62 15.82 -54.90 30.23
N THR A 63 16.45 -55.37 31.31
CA THR A 63 15.83 -55.50 32.63
C THR A 63 15.76 -54.18 33.40
N THR A 64 16.75 -53.30 33.30
CA THR A 64 16.69 -51.93 33.89
C THR A 64 15.73 -50.98 33.16
N ARG A 65 15.36 -51.27 31.90
CA ARG A 65 14.29 -50.54 31.17
C ARG A 65 12.87 -51.08 31.41
N LYS A 66 12.71 -52.24 32.07
CA LYS A 66 11.39 -52.83 32.36
C LYS A 66 10.90 -52.57 33.79
N MET A 67 11.76 -52.17 34.74
CA MET A 67 11.34 -51.82 36.11
C MET A 67 11.03 -50.32 36.35
N THR A 68 11.25 -49.43 35.38
CA THR A 68 10.90 -47.98 35.48
C THR A 68 9.63 -47.59 34.70
N ARG A 69 8.79 -48.57 34.34
CA ARG A 69 7.45 -48.35 33.75
C ARG A 69 6.32 -48.58 34.76
N ARG A 70 6.44 -48.07 35.99
CA ARG A 70 5.24 -47.76 36.77
C ARG A 70 4.60 -46.51 36.17
N ARG A 71 3.41 -46.69 35.60
CA ARG A 71 2.61 -45.67 34.91
C ARG A 71 2.35 -44.50 35.86
N ASN A 72 2.95 -43.35 35.60
CA ASN A 72 2.67 -42.11 36.34
C ASN A 72 1.29 -41.58 35.89
N PRO A 73 0.23 -41.60 36.75
CA PRO A 73 -1.15 -41.28 36.34
C PRO A 73 -1.28 -39.87 35.75
N LYS A 74 -0.50 -38.92 36.28
CA LYS A 74 -0.46 -37.51 35.83
C LYS A 74 -0.06 -37.35 34.36
N ARG A 75 0.78 -38.24 33.83
CA ARG A 75 1.25 -38.19 32.43
C ARG A 75 0.24 -38.81 31.45
N MET A 76 -0.58 -39.74 31.94
CA MET A 76 -1.68 -40.33 31.17
C MET A 76 -2.83 -39.32 31.09
N ILE A 77 -3.21 -38.69 32.21
CA ILE A 77 -4.17 -37.58 32.24
C ILE A 77 -3.71 -36.46 31.31
N ARG A 78 -2.48 -35.93 31.43
CA ARG A 78 -1.97 -34.89 30.51
C ARG A 78 -2.00 -35.29 29.03
N LYS A 79 -1.79 -36.57 28.70
CA LYS A 79 -1.88 -37.07 27.32
C LYS A 79 -3.33 -37.21 26.85
N THR A 80 -4.23 -37.65 27.72
CA THR A 80 -5.67 -37.71 27.45
C THR A 80 -6.20 -36.29 27.29
N THR A 81 -5.94 -35.36 28.22
CA THR A 81 -6.31 -33.94 28.13
C THR A 81 -5.73 -33.27 26.87
N ARG A 82 -4.45 -33.49 26.53
CA ARG A 82 -3.87 -32.98 25.26
C ARG A 82 -4.51 -33.60 24.02
N ARG A 83 -4.93 -34.87 24.06
CA ARG A 83 -5.65 -35.53 22.97
C ARG A 83 -7.09 -35.03 22.87
N THR A 84 -7.77 -34.79 23.99
CA THR A 84 -9.12 -34.21 24.04
C THR A 84 -9.11 -32.75 23.58
N ILE A 85 -8.10 -31.96 23.98
CA ILE A 85 -7.88 -30.59 23.49
C ILE A 85 -7.50 -30.59 22.00
N LYS A 86 -6.65 -31.51 21.53
CA LYS A 86 -6.37 -31.65 20.07
C LYS A 86 -7.59 -32.16 19.28
N ARG A 87 -8.46 -32.98 19.86
CA ARG A 87 -9.73 -33.42 19.23
C ARG A 87 -10.77 -32.30 19.24
N LYS A 88 -10.87 -31.50 20.31
CA LYS A 88 -11.66 -30.25 20.36
C LYS A 88 -11.13 -29.24 19.35
N ASN A 89 -9.83 -28.95 19.31
CA ASN A 89 -9.21 -28.06 18.32
C ASN A 89 -9.22 -28.59 16.88
N ARG A 90 -9.40 -29.90 16.65
CA ARG A 90 -9.64 -30.46 15.31
C ARG A 90 -11.12 -30.42 14.93
N LYS A 91 -12.04 -30.65 15.87
CA LYS A 91 -13.50 -30.45 15.64
C LYS A 91 -13.84 -28.96 15.45
N CYS A 92 -13.23 -28.05 16.22
CA CYS A 92 -13.34 -26.60 16.04
C CYS A 92 -12.62 -26.08 14.78
N ARG A 93 -11.72 -26.86 14.18
CA ARG A 93 -11.16 -26.55 12.84
C ARG A 93 -12.02 -27.06 11.70
N PHE A 94 -12.92 -28.02 11.97
CA PHE A 94 -13.80 -28.60 10.94
C PHE A 94 -15.08 -27.79 10.77
N PHE A 95 -15.53 -27.10 11.82
CA PHE A 95 -16.46 -25.97 11.71
C PHE A 95 -15.65 -24.67 11.64
N MET A 96 -14.90 -24.49 10.56
CA MET A 96 -14.40 -23.17 10.22
C MET A 96 -15.66 -22.39 9.80
N VAL A 97 -16.19 -21.60 10.74
CA VAL A 97 -17.34 -20.74 10.51
C VAL A 97 -17.08 -19.95 9.24
N TRP A 98 -17.88 -20.20 8.21
CA TRP A 98 -17.74 -19.53 6.93
C TRP A 98 -18.21 -18.08 7.10
N ILE A 99 -17.29 -17.15 6.92
CA ILE A 99 -17.46 -15.71 7.11
C ILE A 99 -16.81 -15.03 5.93
N ILE A 100 -17.54 -14.13 5.30
CA ILE A 100 -17.01 -13.32 4.21
C ILE A 100 -16.53 -12.00 4.79
N ASP A 101 -15.27 -11.69 4.57
CA ASP A 101 -14.69 -10.39 4.88
C ASP A 101 -15.06 -9.40 3.75
N PRO A 102 -15.74 -8.29 4.05
CA PRO A 102 -16.13 -7.29 3.06
C PRO A 102 -14.94 -6.59 2.37
N ALA A 103 -13.71 -6.73 2.89
CA ALA A 103 -12.50 -6.22 2.25
C ALA A 103 -11.95 -7.16 1.16
N THR A 104 -12.37 -8.43 1.13
CA THR A 104 -11.80 -9.42 0.21
C THR A 104 -12.38 -9.34 -1.20
N ASP A 105 -11.58 -9.75 -2.19
CA ASP A 105 -12.02 -9.85 -3.60
C ASP A 105 -13.19 -10.81 -3.79
N LEU A 106 -13.29 -11.84 -2.94
CA LEU A 106 -14.41 -12.78 -2.95
C LEU A 106 -15.75 -12.07 -2.75
N TYR A 107 -15.83 -11.11 -1.82
CA TYR A 107 -17.04 -10.33 -1.59
C TYR A 107 -17.38 -9.47 -2.81
N TYR A 108 -16.37 -8.88 -3.46
CA TYR A 108 -16.56 -8.09 -4.67
C TYR A 108 -17.07 -8.93 -5.85
N TYR A 109 -16.51 -10.11 -6.09
CA TYR A 109 -17.01 -11.02 -7.12
C TYR A 109 -18.42 -11.54 -6.82
N TRP A 110 -18.73 -11.77 -5.54
CA TRP A 110 -20.09 -12.09 -5.12
C TRP A 110 -21.06 -10.94 -5.42
N LEU A 111 -20.67 -9.71 -5.09
CA LEU A 111 -21.45 -8.52 -5.38
C LEU A 111 -21.69 -8.32 -6.88
N CYS A 112 -20.69 -8.55 -7.72
CA CYS A 112 -20.83 -8.57 -9.17
C CYS A 112 -21.83 -9.65 -9.64
N THR A 113 -21.76 -10.85 -9.04
CA THR A 113 -22.72 -11.94 -9.33
C THR A 113 -24.16 -11.54 -8.98
N ILE A 114 -24.37 -10.79 -7.91
CA ILE A 114 -25.69 -10.30 -7.49
C ILE A 114 -26.14 -9.06 -8.26
N ALA A 115 -25.23 -8.24 -8.77
CA ALA A 115 -25.58 -7.11 -9.63
C ALA A 115 -26.28 -7.56 -10.92
N LEU A 116 -25.92 -8.71 -11.48
CA LEU A 116 -26.53 -9.28 -12.69
C LEU A 116 -28.05 -9.53 -12.56
N PRO A 117 -28.55 -10.32 -11.60
CA PRO A 117 -29.99 -10.52 -11.43
C PRO A 117 -30.72 -9.24 -11.01
N VAL A 118 -30.09 -8.32 -10.27
CA VAL A 118 -30.71 -7.02 -9.94
C VAL A 118 -30.90 -6.17 -11.19
N PHE A 119 -29.88 -6.08 -12.04
CA PHE A 119 -29.96 -5.36 -13.30
C PHE A 119 -30.94 -6.01 -14.29
N TYR A 120 -30.96 -7.34 -14.34
CA TYR A 120 -31.96 -8.11 -15.10
C TYR A 120 -33.38 -7.74 -14.69
N ASN A 121 -33.70 -7.75 -13.39
CA ASN A 121 -35.01 -7.40 -12.89
C ASN A 121 -35.33 -5.91 -13.13
N LEU A 122 -34.34 -5.01 -13.02
CA LEU A 122 -34.54 -3.58 -13.28
C LEU A 122 -34.94 -3.27 -14.73
N MET A 123 -34.40 -4.02 -15.70
CA MET A 123 -34.68 -3.80 -17.13
C MET A 123 -35.86 -4.65 -17.61
N PHE A 124 -35.80 -5.97 -17.44
CA PHE A 124 -36.73 -6.87 -18.12
C PHE A 124 -38.09 -6.97 -17.43
N LEU A 125 -38.17 -6.71 -16.13
CA LEU A 125 -39.43 -6.89 -15.38
C LEU A 125 -40.47 -5.84 -15.78
N VAL A 126 -40.06 -4.58 -15.93
CA VAL A 126 -40.93 -3.50 -16.46
C VAL A 126 -41.23 -3.71 -17.94
N ALA A 127 -40.23 -4.06 -18.75
CA ALA A 127 -40.44 -4.33 -20.17
C ALA A 127 -41.45 -5.48 -20.41
N ARG A 128 -41.36 -6.57 -19.65
CA ARG A 128 -42.28 -7.71 -19.74
C ARG A 128 -43.69 -7.36 -19.27
N SER A 129 -43.81 -6.42 -18.32
CA SER A 129 -45.11 -5.92 -17.85
C SER A 129 -45.85 -5.12 -18.91
N CYS A 130 -45.13 -4.31 -19.68
CA CYS A 130 -45.76 -3.44 -20.66
C CYS A 130 -45.94 -4.13 -22.03
N PHE A 131 -44.93 -4.88 -22.47
CA PHE A 131 -44.93 -5.57 -23.76
C PHE A 131 -45.32 -7.04 -23.59
N ASN A 132 -46.63 -7.33 -23.51
CA ASN A 132 -47.15 -8.69 -23.27
C ASN A 132 -46.60 -9.75 -24.24
N GLU A 133 -46.42 -9.40 -25.53
CA GLU A 133 -45.86 -10.29 -26.55
C GLU A 133 -44.45 -10.82 -26.18
N LEU A 134 -43.67 -10.03 -25.43
CA LEU A 134 -42.35 -10.42 -24.92
C LEU A 134 -42.47 -11.52 -23.85
N GLN A 135 -43.49 -11.44 -22.98
CA GLN A 135 -43.75 -12.44 -21.94
C GLN A 135 -44.29 -13.74 -22.55
N ASP A 136 -45.27 -13.63 -23.45
CA ASP A 136 -46.00 -14.78 -23.99
C ASP A 136 -45.10 -15.67 -24.88
N LYS A 137 -44.27 -15.08 -25.74
CA LYS A 137 -43.40 -15.84 -26.67
C LYS A 137 -42.33 -16.68 -25.97
N ASN A 138 -41.87 -16.26 -24.78
CA ASN A 138 -40.67 -16.82 -24.14
C ASN A 138 -40.90 -17.20 -22.66
N SER A 139 -42.15 -17.48 -22.27
CA SER A 139 -42.58 -17.72 -20.88
C SER A 139 -41.70 -18.71 -20.11
N ASN A 140 -41.32 -19.85 -20.71
CA ASN A 140 -40.48 -20.86 -20.04
C ASN A 140 -39.07 -20.35 -19.72
N THR A 141 -38.45 -19.63 -20.66
CA THR A 141 -37.12 -19.06 -20.48
C THR A 141 -37.13 -17.99 -19.38
N TRP A 142 -38.17 -17.16 -19.36
CA TRP A 142 -38.33 -16.15 -18.33
C TRP A 142 -38.48 -16.75 -16.94
N MET A 143 -39.31 -17.78 -16.82
CA MET A 143 -39.50 -18.49 -15.56
C MET A 143 -38.18 -19.09 -15.03
N ALA A 144 -37.37 -19.67 -15.92
CA ALA A 144 -36.05 -20.20 -15.55
C ALA A 144 -35.10 -19.10 -15.04
N LEU A 145 -35.05 -17.95 -15.71
CA LEU A 145 -34.22 -16.80 -15.30
C LEU A 145 -34.71 -16.18 -13.99
N ASP A 146 -36.03 -16.03 -13.83
CA ASP A 146 -36.68 -15.47 -12.65
C ASP A 146 -36.36 -16.29 -11.39
N TYR A 147 -36.52 -17.62 -11.44
CA TYR A 147 -36.19 -18.47 -10.30
C TYR A 147 -34.69 -18.61 -10.05
N THR A 148 -33.87 -18.52 -11.11
CA THR A 148 -32.41 -18.46 -10.93
C THR A 148 -32.00 -17.20 -10.17
N ALA A 149 -32.60 -16.06 -10.50
CA ALA A 149 -32.38 -14.80 -9.77
C ALA A 149 -32.86 -14.89 -8.32
N ASP A 150 -34.02 -15.49 -8.06
CA ASP A 150 -34.53 -15.68 -6.70
C ASP A 150 -33.59 -16.58 -5.86
N ILE A 151 -33.09 -17.69 -6.43
CA ILE A 151 -32.10 -18.55 -5.76
C ILE A 151 -30.84 -17.74 -5.38
N LEU A 152 -30.33 -16.90 -6.27
CA LEU A 152 -29.19 -16.03 -5.98
C LEU A 152 -29.49 -15.05 -4.84
N TYR A 153 -30.70 -14.49 -4.78
CA TYR A 153 -31.12 -13.61 -3.69
C TYR A 153 -31.23 -14.33 -2.33
N TYR A 154 -31.70 -15.58 -2.30
CA TYR A 154 -31.69 -16.39 -1.09
C TYR A 154 -30.25 -16.63 -0.58
N ILE A 155 -29.35 -16.99 -1.49
CA ILE A 155 -27.93 -17.18 -1.15
C ILE A 155 -27.32 -15.85 -0.68
N ASP A 156 -27.71 -14.72 -1.27
CA ASP A 156 -27.21 -13.40 -0.86
C ASP A 156 -27.64 -12.99 0.54
N ILE A 157 -28.89 -13.27 0.95
CA ILE A 157 -29.30 -13.07 2.36
C ILE A 157 -28.44 -13.93 3.29
N PHE A 158 -28.22 -15.20 2.93
CA PHE A 158 -27.37 -16.08 3.72
C PHE A 158 -25.94 -15.54 3.83
N VAL A 159 -25.34 -15.10 2.72
CA VAL A 159 -24.03 -14.44 2.66
C VAL A 159 -24.00 -13.23 3.60
N ARG A 160 -25.00 -12.35 3.55
CA ARG A 160 -25.04 -11.15 4.40
C ARG A 160 -25.15 -11.46 5.89
N THR A 161 -25.84 -12.53 6.28
CA THR A 161 -25.85 -12.97 7.68
C THR A 161 -24.47 -13.44 8.17
N ARG A 162 -23.54 -13.71 7.23
CA ARG A 162 -22.17 -14.16 7.45
C ARG A 162 -21.11 -13.13 7.00
N THR A 163 -21.51 -11.92 6.63
CA THR A 163 -20.56 -10.85 6.27
C THR A 163 -20.03 -10.20 7.55
N GLY A 164 -18.70 -10.21 7.70
CA GLY A 164 -18.03 -9.59 8.84
C GLY A 164 -18.13 -8.06 8.81
N PHE A 165 -17.97 -7.43 9.97
CA PHE A 165 -17.82 -5.97 10.06
C PHE A 165 -16.65 -5.63 10.99
N LEU A 166 -16.12 -4.42 10.85
CA LEU A 166 -15.05 -3.92 11.72
C LEU A 166 -15.65 -3.29 12.99
N GLU A 167 -15.19 -3.74 14.14
CA GLU A 167 -15.45 -3.16 15.45
C GLU A 167 -14.11 -2.89 16.12
N GLN A 168 -13.83 -1.63 16.47
CA GLN A 168 -12.52 -1.22 17.02
C GLN A 168 -11.33 -1.64 16.14
N GLY A 169 -11.50 -1.65 14.80
CA GLY A 169 -10.48 -2.07 13.84
C GLY A 169 -10.27 -3.58 13.73
N LEU A 170 -11.01 -4.40 14.49
CA LEU A 170 -10.97 -5.85 14.42
C LEU A 170 -12.19 -6.40 13.66
N LEU A 171 -11.95 -7.36 12.78
CA LEU A 171 -13.02 -8.04 12.06
C LEU A 171 -13.78 -8.97 13.00
N VAL A 172 -15.03 -8.62 13.32
CA VAL A 172 -15.92 -9.44 14.14
C VAL A 172 -16.36 -10.67 13.34
N LYS A 173 -16.24 -11.84 13.96
CA LYS A 173 -16.46 -13.14 13.33
C LYS A 173 -17.55 -14.01 13.99
N ASP A 174 -18.22 -13.49 15.02
CA ASP A 174 -19.27 -14.25 15.73
C ASP A 174 -20.58 -14.25 14.93
N GLU A 175 -21.04 -15.43 14.50
CA GLU A 175 -22.26 -15.62 13.70
C GLU A 175 -23.49 -14.95 14.30
N LYS A 176 -23.65 -15.00 15.63
CA LYS A 176 -24.85 -14.46 16.29
C LYS A 176 -24.85 -12.94 16.21
N VAL A 177 -23.71 -12.33 16.48
CA VAL A 177 -23.52 -10.87 16.43
C VAL A 177 -23.72 -10.35 15.00
N LEU A 178 -23.16 -11.05 14.00
CA LEU A 178 -23.32 -10.68 12.59
C LEU A 178 -24.80 -10.70 12.17
N LYS A 179 -25.52 -11.79 12.50
CA LYS A 179 -26.94 -11.95 12.18
C LYS A 179 -27.80 -10.89 12.87
N GLU A 180 -27.61 -10.68 14.17
CA GLU A 180 -28.38 -9.69 14.94
C GLU A 180 -28.17 -8.26 14.41
N LYS A 181 -26.94 -7.91 14.04
CA LYS A 181 -26.65 -6.60 13.44
C LYS A 181 -27.32 -6.46 12.07
N TYR A 182 -27.22 -7.47 11.22
CA TYR A 182 -27.87 -7.44 9.90
C TYR A 182 -29.39 -7.31 10.02
N MET A 183 -30.03 -8.09 10.90
CA MET A 183 -31.48 -8.06 11.12
C MET A 183 -32.01 -6.70 11.63
N LYS A 184 -31.18 -5.89 12.29
CA LYS A 184 -31.53 -4.53 12.72
C LYS A 184 -31.46 -3.50 11.59
N THR A 185 -30.72 -3.79 10.51
CA THR A 185 -30.51 -2.87 9.39
C THR A 185 -31.77 -2.75 8.54
N ARG A 186 -32.10 -1.54 8.04
CA ARG A 186 -33.22 -1.34 7.09
C ARG A 186 -33.10 -2.20 5.83
N GLN A 187 -31.86 -2.46 5.39
CA GLN A 187 -31.55 -3.33 4.26
C GLN A 187 -32.15 -4.74 4.41
N PHE A 188 -32.16 -5.31 5.62
CA PHE A 188 -32.76 -6.63 5.84
C PHE A 188 -34.27 -6.62 5.56
N LYS A 189 -34.97 -5.53 5.90
CA LYS A 189 -36.42 -5.39 5.61
C LYS A 189 -36.66 -5.41 4.09
N PHE A 190 -35.89 -4.64 3.33
CA PHE A 190 -35.99 -4.64 1.86
C PHE A 190 -35.61 -5.99 1.25
N ASP A 191 -34.57 -6.64 1.78
CA ASP A 191 -34.15 -7.96 1.33
C ASP A 191 -35.26 -9.01 1.56
N VAL A 192 -35.97 -8.97 2.69
CA VAL A 192 -37.12 -9.84 2.97
C VAL A 192 -38.29 -9.55 2.03
N ILE A 193 -38.68 -8.28 1.88
CA ILE A 193 -39.80 -7.87 0.99
C ILE A 193 -39.54 -8.34 -0.45
N SER A 194 -38.29 -8.24 -0.90
CA SER A 194 -37.92 -8.61 -2.28
C SER A 194 -38.01 -10.10 -2.59
N ILE A 195 -38.01 -10.96 -1.57
CA ILE A 195 -38.03 -12.42 -1.73
C ILE A 195 -39.43 -13.02 -1.54
N ILE A 196 -40.39 -12.23 -1.02
CA ILE A 196 -41.77 -12.71 -0.84
C ILE A 196 -42.27 -13.30 -2.16
N PRO A 197 -42.70 -14.57 -2.19
CA PRO A 197 -43.09 -15.27 -3.42
C PRO A 197 -44.50 -14.85 -3.87
N THR A 198 -44.64 -13.58 -4.24
CA THR A 198 -45.87 -12.99 -4.78
C THR A 198 -46.30 -13.61 -6.12
N ASP A 199 -45.38 -14.30 -6.79
CA ASP A 199 -45.59 -15.10 -8.00
C ASP A 199 -46.45 -16.35 -7.78
N ILE A 200 -46.71 -16.77 -6.53
CA ILE A 200 -47.72 -17.82 -6.23
C ILE A 200 -49.10 -17.45 -6.81
N VAL A 201 -49.39 -16.15 -6.96
CA VAL A 201 -50.61 -15.64 -7.61
C VAL A 201 -50.75 -16.15 -9.05
N PHE A 202 -49.65 -16.49 -9.74
CA PHE A 202 -49.67 -17.04 -11.10
C PHE A 202 -50.45 -18.35 -11.20
N LEU A 203 -50.55 -19.12 -10.12
CA LEU A 203 -51.33 -20.36 -10.09
C LEU A 203 -52.85 -20.11 -10.23
N LYS A 204 -53.32 -18.90 -9.92
CA LYS A 204 -54.74 -18.52 -10.03
C LYS A 204 -55.04 -17.63 -11.23
N ILE A 205 -54.16 -16.68 -11.54
CA ILE A 205 -54.41 -15.61 -12.53
C ILE A 205 -53.68 -15.89 -13.88
N GLY A 206 -52.75 -16.84 -13.89
CA GLY A 206 -51.93 -17.17 -15.06
C GLY A 206 -50.56 -16.49 -15.06
N ILE A 207 -49.65 -17.03 -15.88
CA ILE A 207 -48.21 -16.68 -15.94
C ILE A 207 -47.97 -15.36 -16.69
N ASN A 208 -48.98 -14.81 -17.34
CA ASN A 208 -48.85 -13.66 -18.26
C ASN A 208 -48.84 -12.30 -17.55
N ASN A 209 -48.87 -12.27 -16.21
CA ASN A 209 -48.93 -11.03 -15.41
C ASN A 209 -47.65 -10.83 -14.59
N PRO A 210 -46.50 -10.46 -15.20
CA PRO A 210 -45.22 -10.34 -14.50
C PRO A 210 -45.17 -9.22 -13.44
N GLU A 211 -46.15 -8.31 -13.44
CA GLU A 211 -46.36 -7.21 -12.48
C GLU A 211 -46.25 -7.64 -11.02
N TRP A 212 -46.74 -8.83 -10.69
CA TRP A 212 -46.71 -9.35 -9.32
C TRP A 212 -45.30 -9.56 -8.78
N ARG A 213 -44.27 -9.57 -9.64
CA ARG A 213 -42.85 -9.69 -9.24
C ARG A 213 -42.16 -8.34 -8.97
N PHE A 214 -42.87 -7.21 -9.02
CA PHE A 214 -42.29 -5.87 -8.80
C PHE A 214 -41.57 -5.72 -7.45
N ASN A 215 -41.91 -6.52 -6.44
CA ASN A 215 -41.20 -6.54 -5.17
C ASN A 215 -39.69 -6.86 -5.31
N ARG A 216 -39.25 -7.54 -6.38
CA ARG A 216 -37.83 -7.83 -6.62
C ARG A 216 -37.00 -6.56 -6.85
N LEU A 217 -37.62 -5.43 -7.20
CA LEU A 217 -36.98 -4.13 -7.38
C LEU A 217 -36.46 -3.52 -6.06
N PHE A 218 -36.93 -3.98 -4.89
CA PHE A 218 -36.39 -3.54 -3.59
C PHE A 218 -34.92 -3.96 -3.37
N ARG A 219 -34.32 -4.75 -4.28
CA ARG A 219 -32.90 -5.11 -4.29
C ARG A 219 -31.97 -4.07 -4.90
N LEU A 220 -32.47 -2.94 -5.41
CA LEU A 220 -31.65 -1.91 -6.07
C LEU A 220 -30.46 -1.40 -5.24
N ALA A 221 -30.57 -1.41 -3.90
CA ALA A 221 -29.46 -1.06 -3.02
C ALA A 221 -28.17 -1.88 -3.27
N ARG A 222 -28.30 -3.14 -3.74
CA ARG A 222 -27.12 -3.94 -4.11
C ARG A 222 -26.40 -3.46 -5.35
N LEU A 223 -27.15 -2.93 -6.32
CA LEU A 223 -26.56 -2.40 -7.53
C LEU A 223 -25.76 -1.12 -7.22
N PHE A 224 -26.27 -0.27 -6.33
CA PHE A 224 -25.52 0.90 -5.86
C PHE A 224 -24.26 0.51 -5.08
N GLU A 225 -24.35 -0.47 -4.16
CA GLU A 225 -23.15 -0.97 -3.47
C GLU A 225 -22.10 -1.53 -4.45
N PHE A 226 -22.55 -2.20 -5.52
CA PHE A 226 -21.66 -2.67 -6.58
C PHE A 226 -20.96 -1.51 -7.31
N PHE A 227 -21.70 -0.47 -7.67
CA PHE A 227 -21.12 0.70 -8.31
C PHE A 227 -20.10 1.41 -7.40
N ASP A 228 -20.40 1.64 -6.14
CA ASP A 228 -19.48 2.27 -5.18
C ASP A 228 -18.17 1.47 -5.03
N ARG A 229 -18.29 0.13 -4.93
CA ARG A 229 -17.13 -0.77 -4.82
C ARG A 229 -16.32 -0.86 -6.11
N THR A 230 -16.96 -0.73 -7.27
CA THR A 230 -16.27 -0.75 -8.56
C THR A 230 -15.57 0.58 -8.81
N GLU A 231 -16.19 1.70 -8.42
CA GLU A 231 -15.61 3.05 -8.52
C GLU A 231 -14.32 3.17 -7.72
N THR A 232 -14.28 2.65 -6.50
CA THR A 232 -13.09 2.68 -5.64
C THR A 232 -11.97 1.73 -6.10
N ARG A 233 -12.28 0.75 -6.95
CA ARG A 233 -11.32 -0.24 -7.47
C ARG A 233 -10.78 0.08 -8.86
N THR A 234 -11.50 0.89 -9.64
CA THR A 234 -11.04 1.25 -10.99
C THR A 234 -9.91 2.28 -10.94
N SER A 235 -8.95 2.15 -11.85
CA SER A 235 -7.91 3.16 -12.07
C SER A 235 -8.46 4.45 -12.70
N PHE A 236 -9.68 4.40 -13.26
CA PHE A 236 -10.32 5.51 -13.96
C PHE A 236 -11.71 5.82 -13.38
N PRO A 237 -11.79 6.38 -12.16
CA PRO A 237 -13.07 6.63 -11.48
C PRO A 237 -13.97 7.61 -12.22
N ASN A 238 -13.41 8.67 -12.82
CA ASN A 238 -14.20 9.67 -13.55
C ASN A 238 -14.90 9.07 -14.79
N ILE A 239 -14.22 8.21 -15.56
CA ILE A 239 -14.83 7.54 -16.72
C ILE A 239 -15.95 6.60 -16.26
N PHE A 240 -15.73 5.85 -15.18
CA PHE A 240 -16.72 4.94 -14.63
C PHE A 240 -17.98 5.69 -14.14
N ARG A 241 -17.79 6.82 -13.45
CA ARG A 241 -18.89 7.71 -13.02
C ARG A 241 -19.71 8.23 -14.20
N ILE A 242 -19.06 8.70 -15.27
CA ILE A 242 -19.75 9.11 -16.52
C ILE A 242 -20.53 7.94 -17.10
N GLY A 243 -19.93 6.74 -17.15
CA GLY A 243 -20.59 5.53 -17.63
C GLY A 243 -21.85 5.17 -16.84
N ASN A 244 -21.78 5.20 -15.51
CA ASN A 244 -22.93 4.95 -14.63
C ASN A 244 -24.03 6.01 -14.83
N LEU A 245 -23.65 7.26 -15.02
CA LEU A 245 -24.60 8.33 -15.27
C LEU A 245 -25.34 8.13 -16.60
N VAL A 246 -24.62 7.78 -17.67
CA VAL A 246 -25.23 7.41 -18.96
C VAL A 246 -26.15 6.20 -18.82
N LEU A 247 -25.73 5.20 -18.02
CA LEU A 247 -26.58 4.05 -17.72
C LEU A 247 -27.88 4.46 -17.01
N TYR A 248 -27.84 5.37 -16.04
CA TYR A 248 -29.03 5.90 -15.36
C TYR A 248 -29.98 6.60 -16.34
N ILE A 249 -29.45 7.41 -17.27
CA ILE A 249 -30.26 8.05 -18.32
C ILE A 249 -30.99 7.00 -19.16
N ILE A 250 -30.27 5.98 -19.63
CA ILE A 250 -30.83 4.91 -20.47
C ILE A 250 -31.92 4.15 -19.72
N ILE A 251 -31.73 3.86 -18.42
CA ILE A 251 -32.74 3.20 -17.59
C ILE A 251 -34.00 4.08 -17.44
N ILE A 252 -33.84 5.38 -17.17
CA ILE A 252 -34.99 6.29 -17.01
C ILE A 252 -35.79 6.39 -18.32
N ILE A 253 -35.11 6.57 -19.46
CA ILE A 253 -35.75 6.58 -20.78
C ILE A 253 -36.43 5.23 -21.06
N HIS A 254 -35.80 4.12 -20.73
CA HIS A 254 -36.40 2.79 -20.87
C HIS A 254 -37.69 2.64 -20.07
N TRP A 255 -37.69 3.07 -18.80
CA TRP A 255 -38.86 3.02 -17.94
C TRP A 255 -39.99 3.91 -18.44
N ASN A 256 -39.69 5.16 -18.82
CA ASN A 256 -40.69 6.07 -19.36
C ASN A 256 -41.24 5.59 -20.72
N ALA A 257 -40.41 4.99 -21.57
CA ALA A 257 -40.87 4.33 -22.81
C ALA A 257 -41.87 3.20 -22.53
N CYS A 258 -41.60 2.36 -21.51
CA CYS A 258 -42.51 1.30 -21.11
C CYS A 258 -43.84 1.87 -20.56
N LEU A 259 -43.77 2.93 -19.75
CA LEU A 259 -44.96 3.62 -19.23
C LEU A 259 -45.81 4.23 -20.35
N TYR A 260 -45.20 4.91 -21.32
CA TYR A 260 -45.91 5.46 -22.48
C TYR A 260 -46.64 4.36 -23.28
N PHE A 261 -45.99 3.22 -23.50
CA PHE A 261 -46.62 2.09 -24.19
C PHE A 261 -47.81 1.53 -23.40
N GLU A 262 -47.68 1.34 -22.09
CA GLU A 262 -48.77 0.81 -21.25
C GLU A 262 -49.96 1.80 -21.18
N ILE A 263 -49.69 3.10 -21.09
CA ILE A 263 -50.75 4.12 -21.16
C ILE A 263 -51.46 4.07 -22.51
N SER A 264 -50.71 3.98 -23.61
CA SER A 264 -51.29 3.86 -24.97
C SER A 264 -52.16 2.60 -25.11
N LYS A 265 -51.76 1.49 -24.46
CA LYS A 265 -52.52 0.24 -24.43
C LYS A 265 -53.82 0.37 -23.67
N ILE A 266 -53.82 1.06 -22.52
CA ILE A 266 -55.02 1.33 -21.70
C ILE A 266 -56.00 2.25 -22.44
N LEU A 267 -55.49 3.29 -23.11
CA LEU A 267 -56.30 4.28 -23.84
C LEU A 267 -56.82 3.76 -25.20
N GLY A 268 -56.18 2.72 -25.73
CA GLY A 268 -56.48 2.09 -27.01
C GLY A 268 -55.49 2.50 -28.11
N PHE A 269 -54.86 1.53 -28.76
CA PHE A 269 -53.89 1.82 -29.82
C PHE A 269 -54.53 2.52 -31.03
N GLY A 270 -53.93 3.63 -31.46
CA GLY A 270 -54.42 4.45 -32.57
C GLY A 270 -55.76 5.14 -32.31
N SER A 271 -56.17 5.29 -31.05
CA SER A 271 -57.40 6.02 -30.71
C SER A 271 -57.34 7.52 -31.01
N ASP A 272 -56.13 8.07 -31.06
CA ASP A 272 -55.82 9.47 -31.33
C ASP A 272 -54.38 9.58 -31.87
N THR A 273 -53.91 10.82 -32.06
CA THR A 273 -52.60 11.10 -32.64
C THR A 273 -51.43 10.95 -31.68
N TRP A 274 -51.68 10.91 -30.36
CA TRP A 274 -50.63 10.88 -29.33
C TRP A 274 -50.27 9.46 -28.92
N VAL A 275 -51.26 8.59 -28.75
CA VAL A 275 -51.06 7.19 -28.39
C VAL A 275 -50.26 6.43 -29.45
N TYR A 276 -49.69 5.30 -29.04
CA TYR A 276 -49.02 4.39 -29.97
C TYR A 276 -49.93 4.04 -31.17
N PRO A 277 -49.42 4.07 -32.42
CA PRO A 277 -50.21 3.79 -33.62
C PRO A 277 -50.90 2.43 -33.60
N ASN A 278 -51.98 2.29 -34.38
CA ASN A 278 -52.74 1.05 -34.41
C ASN A 278 -51.88 -0.15 -34.84
N ILE A 279 -51.79 -1.16 -33.96
CA ILE A 279 -51.02 -2.40 -34.15
C ILE A 279 -51.53 -3.22 -35.34
N SER A 280 -52.78 -3.02 -35.77
CA SER A 280 -53.35 -3.66 -36.96
C SER A 280 -52.62 -3.28 -38.25
N ASN A 281 -51.93 -2.13 -38.26
CA ASN A 281 -51.04 -1.76 -39.37
C ASN A 281 -49.77 -2.63 -39.30
N PRO A 282 -49.43 -3.38 -40.38
CA PRO A 282 -48.25 -4.23 -40.44
C PRO A 282 -46.96 -3.52 -40.01
N ASP A 283 -46.82 -2.23 -40.34
CA ASP A 283 -45.62 -1.43 -40.03
C ASP A 283 -45.40 -1.21 -38.53
N PHE A 284 -46.48 -1.24 -37.73
CA PHE A 284 -46.47 -1.00 -36.28
C PHE A 284 -46.78 -2.25 -35.45
N SER A 285 -47.03 -3.38 -36.13
CA SER A 285 -47.37 -4.64 -35.47
C SER A 285 -46.21 -5.27 -34.69
N SER A 286 -44.97 -5.13 -35.16
CA SER A 286 -43.84 -5.88 -34.61
C SER A 286 -43.39 -5.37 -33.22
N LEU A 287 -43.13 -6.29 -32.28
CA LEU A 287 -42.57 -5.97 -30.94
C LEU A 287 -41.35 -5.05 -31.00
N LYS A 288 -40.43 -5.29 -31.94
CA LYS A 288 -39.24 -4.46 -32.13
C LYS A 288 -39.62 -3.02 -32.47
N ARG A 289 -40.58 -2.83 -33.37
CA ARG A 289 -41.07 -1.50 -33.73
C ARG A 289 -41.75 -0.82 -32.55
N GLN A 290 -42.60 -1.54 -31.82
CA GLN A 290 -43.28 -1.03 -30.62
C GLN A 290 -42.26 -0.46 -29.62
N TYR A 291 -41.26 -1.26 -29.25
CA TYR A 291 -40.22 -0.82 -28.31
C TYR A 291 -39.40 0.36 -28.84
N ILE A 292 -38.88 0.27 -30.07
CA ILE A 292 -38.00 1.33 -30.63
C ILE A 292 -38.75 2.66 -30.75
N PHE A 293 -40.02 2.63 -31.17
CA PHE A 293 -40.82 3.84 -31.27
C PHE A 293 -41.08 4.47 -29.90
N CYS A 294 -41.45 3.67 -28.90
CA CYS A 294 -41.69 4.19 -27.54
C CYS A 294 -40.40 4.72 -26.90
N PHE A 295 -39.27 4.06 -27.15
CA PHE A 295 -37.96 4.52 -26.71
C PHE A 295 -37.56 5.84 -27.38
N TYR A 296 -37.83 5.98 -28.68
CA TYR A 296 -37.65 7.23 -29.42
C TYR A 296 -38.53 8.37 -28.87
N TRP A 297 -39.83 8.11 -28.69
CA TRP A 297 -40.78 9.06 -28.10
C TRP A 297 -40.29 9.53 -26.73
N SER A 298 -39.96 8.58 -25.84
CA SER A 298 -39.49 8.89 -24.49
C SER A 298 -38.17 9.67 -24.47
N THR A 299 -37.26 9.35 -25.39
CA THR A 299 -36.00 10.08 -25.54
C THR A 299 -36.29 11.54 -25.89
N LEU A 300 -37.13 11.80 -26.91
CA LEU A 300 -37.45 13.18 -27.34
C LEU A 300 -38.12 14.00 -26.24
N THR A 301 -39.04 13.38 -25.48
CA THR A 301 -39.75 14.05 -24.37
C THR A 301 -38.79 14.37 -23.22
N LEU A 302 -38.01 13.39 -22.74
CA LEU A 302 -37.11 13.57 -21.60
C LEU A 302 -35.88 14.43 -21.91
N THR A 303 -35.41 14.44 -23.16
CA THR A 303 -34.32 15.35 -23.59
C THR A 303 -34.83 16.71 -24.05
N THR A 304 -36.14 16.98 -23.94
CA THR A 304 -36.77 18.28 -24.25
C THR A 304 -36.57 18.75 -25.71
N ILE A 305 -36.33 17.83 -26.64
CA ILE A 305 -36.21 18.15 -28.08
C ILE A 305 -37.61 18.40 -28.68
N GLY A 306 -38.61 17.65 -28.21
CA GLY A 306 -40.02 18.06 -28.30
C GLY A 306 -40.76 17.83 -29.62
N GLU A 307 -40.22 17.09 -30.59
CA GLU A 307 -40.92 16.78 -31.85
C GLU A 307 -41.84 15.54 -31.72
N THR A 308 -42.72 15.54 -30.71
CA THR A 308 -43.72 14.47 -30.51
C THR A 308 -45.12 14.98 -30.82
N PRO A 309 -46.05 14.11 -31.29
CA PRO A 309 -47.45 14.50 -31.48
C PRO A 309 -48.03 15.12 -30.21
N PRO A 310 -48.89 16.15 -30.32
CA PRO A 310 -49.50 16.77 -29.14
C PRO A 310 -50.51 15.81 -28.49
N PRO A 311 -50.63 15.82 -27.14
CA PRO A 311 -51.69 15.11 -26.44
C PRO A 311 -53.07 15.65 -26.84
N VAL A 312 -54.09 14.80 -26.75
CA VAL A 312 -55.48 15.10 -27.15
C VAL A 312 -56.40 15.07 -25.94
N ARG A 313 -56.21 14.15 -24.99
CA ARG A 313 -57.05 13.99 -23.80
C ARG A 313 -56.45 14.67 -22.56
N ASP A 314 -57.29 15.11 -21.63
CA ASP A 314 -56.85 15.77 -20.38
C ASP A 314 -55.84 14.93 -19.58
N PHE A 315 -56.03 13.61 -19.54
CA PHE A 315 -55.10 12.69 -18.89
C PHE A 315 -53.73 12.66 -19.58
N GLU A 316 -53.70 12.71 -20.91
CA GLU A 316 -52.46 12.73 -21.70
C GLU A 316 -51.72 14.05 -21.48
N TYR A 317 -52.45 15.18 -21.44
CA TYR A 317 -51.89 16.48 -21.06
C TYR A 317 -51.24 16.43 -19.67
N PHE A 318 -51.93 15.87 -18.67
CA PHE A 318 -51.38 15.75 -17.32
C PHE A 318 -50.12 14.88 -17.29
N PHE A 319 -50.12 13.75 -17.99
CA PHE A 319 -48.97 12.85 -18.09
C PHE A 319 -47.78 13.54 -18.77
N VAL A 320 -47.99 14.16 -19.94
CA VAL A 320 -46.94 14.85 -20.70
C VAL A 320 -46.36 16.03 -19.92
N VAL A 321 -47.18 16.83 -19.24
CA VAL A 321 -46.71 17.94 -18.40
C VAL A 321 -45.86 17.42 -17.23
N SER A 322 -46.31 16.33 -16.58
CA SER A 322 -45.56 15.70 -15.49
C SER A 322 -44.22 15.13 -15.98
N ASP A 323 -44.22 14.47 -17.14
CA ASP A 323 -43.02 13.88 -17.75
C ASP A 323 -42.03 14.97 -18.19
N PHE A 324 -42.51 16.07 -18.78
CA PHE A 324 -41.65 17.23 -19.10
C PHE A 324 -41.02 17.85 -17.85
N LEU A 325 -41.79 18.05 -16.77
CA LEU A 325 -41.25 18.64 -15.54
C LEU A 325 -40.17 17.75 -14.92
N ILE A 326 -40.42 16.45 -14.83
CA ILE A 326 -39.47 15.46 -14.32
C ILE A 326 -38.25 15.38 -15.25
N GLY A 327 -38.47 15.32 -16.56
CA GLY A 327 -37.44 15.25 -17.59
C GLY A 327 -36.47 16.43 -17.54
N VAL A 328 -36.99 17.67 -17.50
CA VAL A 328 -36.18 18.90 -17.39
C VAL A 328 -35.31 18.86 -16.13
N LEU A 329 -35.88 18.50 -14.97
CA LEU A 329 -35.14 18.47 -13.70
C LEU A 329 -34.03 17.40 -13.70
N ILE A 330 -34.34 16.19 -14.18
CA ILE A 330 -33.38 15.09 -14.28
C ILE A 330 -32.29 15.45 -15.28
N PHE A 331 -32.64 15.89 -16.48
CA PHE A 331 -31.68 16.22 -17.53
C PHE A 331 -30.76 17.38 -17.10
N ALA A 332 -31.29 18.44 -16.50
CA ALA A 332 -30.49 19.55 -15.97
C ALA A 332 -29.50 19.08 -14.89
N THR A 333 -29.94 18.24 -13.95
CA THR A 333 -29.07 17.68 -12.89
C THR A 333 -27.96 16.82 -13.48
N ILE A 334 -28.30 15.98 -14.46
CA ILE A 334 -27.36 15.07 -15.12
C ILE A 334 -26.31 15.84 -15.91
N VAL A 335 -26.73 16.77 -16.78
CA VAL A 335 -25.80 17.60 -17.57
C VAL A 335 -24.92 18.45 -16.67
N GLY A 336 -25.46 19.01 -15.59
CA GLY A 336 -24.68 19.73 -14.57
C GLY A 336 -23.60 18.85 -13.93
N ASN A 337 -23.97 17.63 -13.53
CA ASN A 337 -23.03 16.66 -12.95
C ASN A 337 -21.95 16.21 -13.93
N VAL A 338 -22.29 15.98 -15.22
CA VAL A 338 -21.29 15.69 -16.27
C VAL A 338 -20.32 16.86 -16.40
N GLY A 339 -20.83 18.09 -16.48
CA GLY A 339 -20.02 19.30 -16.59
C GLY A 339 -19.03 19.45 -15.43
N ALA A 340 -19.51 19.26 -14.20
CA ALA A 340 -18.68 19.29 -13.00
C ALA A 340 -17.59 18.19 -13.02
N MET A 341 -17.93 16.98 -13.48
CA MET A 341 -16.99 15.88 -13.55
C MET A 341 -15.89 16.08 -14.61
N ILE A 342 -16.25 16.64 -15.77
CA ILE A 342 -15.30 17.01 -16.83
C ILE A 342 -14.36 18.12 -16.31
N SER A 343 -14.90 19.11 -15.59
CA SER A 343 -14.09 20.16 -14.97
C SER A 343 -13.08 19.55 -13.98
N ASN A 344 -13.53 18.67 -13.09
CA ASN A 344 -12.70 17.98 -12.11
C ASN A 344 -11.59 17.11 -12.73
N MET A 345 -11.86 16.50 -13.89
CA MET A 345 -10.86 15.69 -14.61
C MET A 345 -9.69 16.54 -15.13
N ASN A 346 -9.95 17.81 -15.48
CA ASN A 346 -8.95 18.72 -16.03
C ASN A 346 -8.34 19.66 -14.98
N THR A 347 -8.71 19.56 -13.70
CA THR A 347 -8.28 20.48 -12.64
C THR A 347 -6.76 20.66 -12.59
N ALA A 348 -5.98 19.57 -12.56
CA ALA A 348 -4.52 19.66 -12.49
C ALA A 348 -3.90 20.43 -13.67
N ARG A 349 -4.46 20.25 -14.88
CA ARG A 349 -4.02 20.98 -16.08
C ARG A 349 -4.42 22.45 -16.01
N VAL A 350 -5.62 22.74 -15.52
CA VAL A 350 -6.11 24.11 -15.35
C VAL A 350 -5.27 24.86 -14.30
N GLU A 351 -4.96 24.23 -13.17
CA GLU A 351 -4.11 24.79 -12.12
C GLU A 351 -2.69 25.08 -12.62
N PHE A 352 -2.09 24.14 -13.34
CA PHE A 352 -0.78 24.34 -13.94
C PHE A 352 -0.77 25.48 -14.96
N GLN A 353 -1.77 25.53 -15.85
CA GLN A 353 -1.91 26.60 -16.82
C GLN A 353 -2.11 27.96 -16.13
N SER A 354 -2.93 28.02 -15.08
CA SER A 354 -3.14 29.23 -14.28
C SER A 354 -1.85 29.75 -13.64
N THR A 355 -0.99 28.83 -13.17
CA THR A 355 0.33 29.17 -12.63
C THR A 355 1.25 29.76 -13.71
N ILE A 356 1.32 29.14 -14.89
CA ILE A 356 2.08 29.67 -16.03
C ILE A 356 1.59 31.05 -16.43
N ASP A 357 0.27 31.24 -16.52
CA ASP A 357 -0.32 32.50 -16.93
C ASP A 357 -0.02 33.61 -15.92
N SER A 358 -0.03 33.30 -14.61
CA SER A 358 0.41 34.23 -13.56
C SER A 358 1.87 34.62 -13.69
N ILE A 359 2.76 33.67 -14.02
CA ILE A 359 4.19 33.94 -14.23
C ILE A 359 4.42 34.77 -15.50
N LYS A 360 3.69 34.49 -16.59
CA LYS A 360 3.72 35.30 -17.81
C LYS A 360 3.29 36.74 -17.53
N GLN A 361 2.19 36.93 -16.79
CA GLN A 361 1.74 38.26 -16.37
C GLN A 361 2.81 38.99 -15.54
N TYR A 362 3.45 38.29 -14.59
CA TYR A 362 4.55 38.85 -13.79
C TYR A 362 5.74 39.30 -14.66
N MET A 363 6.16 38.47 -15.62
CA MET A 363 7.26 38.79 -16.53
C MET A 363 6.94 39.98 -17.44
N GLN A 364 5.70 40.07 -17.92
CA GLN A 364 5.23 41.22 -18.72
C GLN A 364 5.22 42.50 -17.89
N PHE A 365 4.69 42.45 -16.67
CA PHE A 365 4.66 43.58 -15.75
C PHE A 365 6.07 44.10 -15.41
N ARG A 366 7.01 43.18 -15.19
CA ARG A 366 8.42 43.51 -14.93
C ARG A 366 9.26 43.77 -16.19
N LYS A 367 8.66 43.71 -17.38
CA LYS A 367 9.34 43.94 -18.68
C LYS A 367 10.59 43.06 -18.85
N VAL A 368 10.47 41.79 -18.52
CA VAL A 368 11.53 40.79 -18.72
C VAL A 368 11.81 40.60 -20.21
N SER A 369 13.05 40.28 -20.59
CA SER A 369 13.43 40.04 -21.99
C SER A 369 12.66 38.85 -22.58
N LYS A 370 12.35 38.92 -23.88
CA LYS A 370 11.64 37.84 -24.59
C LYS A 370 12.41 36.52 -24.61
N GLU A 371 13.74 36.60 -24.59
CA GLU A 371 14.60 35.41 -24.49
C GLU A 371 14.43 34.69 -23.15
N LEU A 372 14.39 35.43 -22.03
CA LEU A 372 14.19 34.83 -20.71
C LEU A 372 12.76 34.32 -20.54
N GLU A 373 11.76 35.06 -21.04
CA GLU A 373 10.36 34.60 -21.08
C GLU A 373 10.22 33.27 -21.85
N ALA A 374 10.82 33.16 -23.04
CA ALA A 374 10.82 31.92 -23.81
C ALA A 374 11.53 30.76 -23.08
N LYS A 375 12.64 31.06 -22.40
CA LYS A 375 13.36 30.06 -21.58
C LYS A 375 12.50 29.53 -20.42
N VAL A 376 11.79 30.42 -19.71
CA VAL A 376 10.90 30.05 -18.61
C VAL A 376 9.73 29.19 -19.13
N VAL A 377 9.07 29.58 -20.22
CA VAL A 377 7.96 28.80 -20.80
C VAL A 377 8.45 27.42 -21.22
N LYS A 378 9.60 27.33 -21.89
CA LYS A 378 10.18 26.05 -22.31
C LYS A 378 10.54 25.14 -21.13
N TRP A 379 10.95 25.70 -20.00
CA TRP A 379 11.20 24.93 -18.77
C TRP A 379 9.90 24.36 -18.20
N PHE A 380 8.83 25.16 -18.14
CA PHE A 380 7.51 24.68 -17.71
C PHE A 380 6.94 23.62 -18.65
N ASP A 381 7.06 23.80 -19.97
CA ASP A 381 6.62 22.80 -20.95
C ASP A 381 7.33 21.45 -20.74
N TYR A 382 8.63 21.47 -20.41
CA TYR A 382 9.38 20.26 -20.07
C TYR A 382 8.85 19.60 -18.79
N LEU A 383 8.65 20.40 -17.72
CA LEU A 383 8.11 19.87 -16.46
C LEU A 383 6.75 19.19 -16.65
N TRP A 384 5.88 19.79 -17.48
CA TRP A 384 4.56 19.23 -17.77
C TRP A 384 4.63 17.93 -18.59
N THR A 385 5.46 17.93 -19.65
CA THR A 385 5.55 16.80 -20.58
C THR A 385 6.14 15.55 -19.92
N GLU A 386 7.06 15.72 -18.98
CA GLU A 386 7.67 14.63 -18.22
C GLU A 386 6.91 14.29 -16.92
N GLU A 387 5.73 14.88 -16.70
CA GLU A 387 4.89 14.66 -15.50
C GLU A 387 5.61 14.99 -14.17
N LYS A 388 6.60 15.90 -14.20
CA LYS A 388 7.43 16.32 -13.05
C LYS A 388 6.83 17.47 -12.23
N THR A 389 5.55 17.76 -12.43
CA THR A 389 4.85 18.89 -11.78
C THR A 389 4.24 18.55 -10.42
N CYS A 390 4.26 17.27 -10.04
CA CYS A 390 3.72 16.85 -8.75
C CYS A 390 4.70 17.19 -7.62
N ASP A 391 4.28 18.04 -6.68
CA ASP A 391 5.01 18.24 -5.44
C ASP A 391 4.86 16.98 -4.57
N GLU A 392 5.90 16.15 -4.55
CA GLU A 392 5.95 14.92 -3.75
C GLU A 392 5.64 15.20 -2.27
N LYS A 393 6.00 16.38 -1.73
CA LYS A 393 5.74 16.71 -0.32
C LYS A 393 4.25 16.87 -0.03
N GLU A 394 3.50 17.51 -0.92
CA GLU A 394 2.05 17.68 -0.77
C GLU A 394 1.30 16.35 -0.98
N VAL A 395 1.74 15.52 -1.94
CA VAL A 395 1.13 14.20 -2.17
C VAL A 395 1.35 13.27 -0.98
N LEU A 396 2.56 13.26 -0.41
CA LEU A 396 2.91 12.40 0.71
C LEU A 396 2.44 12.95 2.07
N LYS A 397 1.91 14.18 2.13
CA LYS A 397 1.51 14.85 3.39
C LYS A 397 0.50 14.05 4.21
N TYR A 398 -0.48 13.43 3.55
CA TYR A 398 -1.58 12.69 4.19
C TYR A 398 -1.23 11.27 4.63
N LEU A 399 -0.06 10.76 4.25
CA LEU A 399 0.37 9.42 4.61
C LEU A 399 0.99 9.41 6.01
N PRO A 400 0.85 8.32 6.78
CA PRO A 400 1.65 8.10 7.99
C PRO A 400 3.15 7.98 7.65
N ASP A 401 4.03 8.44 8.56
CA ASP A 401 5.48 8.48 8.33
C ASP A 401 6.08 7.13 7.91
N LYS A 402 5.54 6.03 8.46
CA LYS A 402 5.94 4.68 8.08
C LYS A 402 5.68 4.39 6.59
N LEU A 403 4.51 4.78 6.05
CA LEU A 403 4.20 4.58 4.63
C LEU A 403 4.99 5.54 3.74
N LYS A 404 5.26 6.77 4.19
CA LYS A 404 6.15 7.70 3.49
C LYS A 404 7.54 7.09 3.32
N ALA A 405 8.10 6.54 4.41
CA ALA A 405 9.39 5.86 4.38
C ALA A 405 9.38 4.66 3.44
N GLU A 406 8.38 3.77 3.52
CA GLU A 406 8.29 2.61 2.63
C GLU A 406 8.19 2.99 1.13
N ILE A 407 7.43 4.04 0.80
CA ILE A 407 7.34 4.55 -0.59
C ILE A 407 8.67 5.15 -1.01
N ALA A 408 9.23 6.05 -0.21
CA ALA A 408 10.46 6.76 -0.55
C ALA A 408 11.62 5.76 -0.76
N ILE A 409 11.72 4.72 0.08
CA ILE A 409 12.69 3.63 -0.09
C ILE A 409 12.47 2.94 -1.45
N ASN A 410 11.25 2.52 -1.76
CA ASN A 410 10.99 1.82 -3.02
C ASN A 410 11.25 2.69 -4.27
N VAL A 411 11.10 4.01 -4.17
CA VAL A 411 11.30 4.93 -5.30
C VAL A 411 12.77 5.33 -5.47
N HIS A 412 13.49 5.62 -4.38
CA HIS A 412 14.81 6.26 -4.43
C HIS A 412 15.98 5.33 -4.07
N LEU A 413 15.73 4.19 -3.43
CA LEU A 413 16.81 3.30 -2.96
C LEU A 413 17.67 2.78 -4.12
N GLU A 414 17.08 2.43 -5.26
CA GLU A 414 17.85 1.96 -6.41
C GLU A 414 18.80 3.04 -6.95
N THR A 415 18.36 4.30 -6.98
CA THR A 415 19.21 5.43 -7.42
C THR A 415 20.34 5.66 -6.43
N LEU A 416 20.08 5.62 -5.12
CA LEU A 416 21.11 5.80 -4.10
C LEU A 416 22.13 4.65 -4.05
N GLN A 417 21.69 3.40 -4.22
CA GLN A 417 22.59 2.24 -4.30
C GLN A 417 23.49 2.27 -5.53
N LYS A 418 23.10 2.96 -6.62
CA LYS A 418 23.99 3.17 -7.77
C LYS A 418 25.13 4.14 -7.45
N VAL A 419 24.97 5.01 -6.45
CA VAL A 419 25.97 5.99 -6.06
C VAL A 419 27.11 5.29 -5.33
N ARG A 420 28.31 5.33 -5.90
CA ARG A 420 29.51 4.64 -5.38
C ARG A 420 29.91 4.97 -3.94
N ILE A 421 29.43 6.07 -3.38
CA ILE A 421 29.72 6.45 -1.99
C ILE A 421 28.78 5.81 -0.99
N PHE A 422 27.57 5.46 -1.45
CA PHE A 422 26.49 4.90 -0.64
C PHE A 422 26.33 3.39 -0.84
N GLN A 423 27.15 2.77 -1.72
CA GLN A 423 27.16 1.33 -1.98
C GLN A 423 27.58 0.49 -0.75
N ASP A 424 28.57 0.98 -0.01
CA ASP A 424 29.13 0.29 1.16
C ASP A 424 28.54 0.81 2.49
N CYS A 425 27.51 1.66 2.42
CA CYS A 425 26.85 2.22 3.59
C CYS A 425 25.77 1.27 4.14
N GLU A 426 25.49 1.37 5.43
CA GLU A 426 24.38 0.65 6.06
C GLU A 426 23.03 1.09 5.49
N GLU A 427 22.09 0.14 5.33
CA GLU A 427 20.74 0.42 4.82
C GLU A 427 19.99 1.48 5.65
N GLY A 428 20.25 1.55 6.97
CA GLY A 428 19.68 2.56 7.86
C GLY A 428 19.98 3.99 7.41
N LEU A 429 21.23 4.28 7.03
CA LEU A 429 21.63 5.59 6.52
C LEU A 429 20.91 5.91 5.20
N LEU A 430 20.79 4.93 4.30
CA LEU A 430 20.12 5.15 3.01
C LEU A 430 18.66 5.52 3.22
N ILE A 431 17.96 4.84 4.13
CA ILE A 431 16.56 5.12 4.45
C ILE A 431 16.39 6.54 4.98
N GLU A 432 17.27 6.98 5.86
CA GLU A 432 17.21 8.34 6.42
C GLU A 432 17.48 9.41 5.36
N LEU A 433 18.50 9.20 4.52
CA LEU A 433 18.86 10.12 3.45
C LEU A 433 17.75 10.26 2.40
N VAL A 434 17.13 9.14 2.02
CA VAL A 434 16.00 9.09 1.06
C VAL A 434 14.89 10.07 1.44
N LEU A 435 14.57 10.18 2.73
CA LEU A 435 13.49 11.05 3.22
C LEU A 435 13.84 12.55 3.14
N LYS A 436 15.14 12.88 3.08
CA LYS A 436 15.64 14.26 3.04
C LYS A 436 16.03 14.71 1.63
N LEU A 437 16.03 13.80 0.63
CA LEU A 437 16.32 14.15 -0.75
C LEU A 437 15.23 15.06 -1.35
N GLN A 438 15.65 16.09 -2.08
CA GLN A 438 14.74 16.98 -2.79
C GLN A 438 15.00 16.93 -4.30
N PRO A 439 14.00 16.58 -5.13
CA PRO A 439 14.17 16.60 -6.58
C PRO A 439 14.35 18.04 -7.09
N ARG A 440 15.30 18.24 -8.01
CA ARG A 440 15.55 19.49 -8.73
C ARG A 440 15.82 19.24 -10.21
N VAL A 441 15.21 20.06 -11.06
CA VAL A 441 15.32 19.98 -12.52
C VAL A 441 16.07 21.19 -13.05
N PHE A 442 17.11 20.95 -13.85
CA PHE A 442 17.92 21.99 -14.50
C PHE A 442 17.76 21.95 -16.02
N SER A 443 17.77 23.13 -16.66
CA SER A 443 17.63 23.25 -18.12
C SER A 443 18.98 23.09 -18.84
N PRO A 444 18.98 22.77 -20.14
CA PRO A 444 20.20 22.75 -20.94
C PRO A 444 20.96 24.08 -20.86
N GLY A 445 22.26 24.02 -20.58
CA GLY A 445 23.14 25.19 -20.46
C GLY A 445 23.11 25.87 -19.09
N ASP A 446 22.24 25.48 -18.16
CA ASP A 446 22.20 26.05 -16.81
C ASP A 446 23.43 25.60 -16.00
N TYR A 447 24.02 26.54 -15.28
CA TYR A 447 25.07 26.25 -14.30
C TYR A 447 24.41 25.83 -12.99
N ILE A 448 24.67 24.61 -12.53
CA ILE A 448 24.21 24.11 -11.23
C ILE A 448 25.04 24.74 -10.12
N CYS A 449 26.34 24.86 -10.34
CA CYS A 449 27.23 25.59 -9.46
C CYS A 449 28.39 26.21 -10.26
N LYS A 450 28.86 27.37 -9.82
CA LYS A 450 30.10 27.98 -10.33
C LYS A 450 31.20 27.86 -9.30
N LYS A 451 32.44 27.78 -9.78
CA LYS A 451 33.65 27.80 -8.96
C LYS A 451 33.66 29.07 -8.12
N GLY A 452 33.88 28.92 -6.82
CA GLY A 452 33.87 30.01 -5.85
C GLY A 452 32.52 30.27 -5.18
N ASP A 453 31.39 29.75 -5.68
CA ASP A 453 30.09 29.88 -5.02
C ASP A 453 30.08 29.14 -3.67
N ILE A 454 29.22 29.56 -2.73
CA ILE A 454 29.08 28.88 -1.45
C ILE A 454 28.28 27.59 -1.64
N GLY A 455 28.86 26.44 -1.28
CA GLY A 455 28.22 25.13 -1.43
C GLY A 455 27.36 24.75 -0.23
N ARG A 456 26.03 24.89 -0.34
CA ARG A 456 25.10 24.53 0.76
C ARG A 456 24.52 23.11 0.66
N GLU A 457 24.65 22.49 -0.49
CA GLU A 457 23.96 21.24 -0.83
C GLU A 457 24.91 20.33 -1.63
N MET A 458 24.73 19.02 -1.58
CA MET A 458 25.28 18.11 -2.59
C MET A 458 24.18 17.68 -3.56
N TYR A 459 24.60 17.21 -4.73
CA TYR A 459 23.72 16.78 -5.78
C TYR A 459 24.04 15.35 -6.21
N ILE A 460 23.00 14.56 -6.44
CA ILE A 460 23.08 13.21 -7.00
C ILE A 460 22.37 13.23 -8.35
N VAL A 461 23.03 12.75 -9.39
CA VAL A 461 22.46 12.69 -10.74
C VAL A 461 21.52 11.50 -10.82
N LYS A 462 20.20 11.76 -10.90
CA LYS A 462 19.19 10.74 -11.13
C LYS A 462 19.12 10.40 -12.62
N GLU A 463 18.96 11.42 -13.44
CA GLU A 463 18.85 11.31 -14.89
C GLU A 463 19.45 12.55 -15.55
N GLY A 464 20.28 12.35 -16.57
CA GLY A 464 20.79 13.42 -17.40
C GLY A 464 22.31 13.43 -17.51
N LYS A 465 22.84 14.49 -18.14
CA LYS A 465 24.28 14.63 -18.37
C LYS A 465 24.73 16.01 -17.94
N LEU A 466 25.71 16.04 -17.05
CA LEU A 466 26.34 17.26 -16.59
C LEU A 466 27.77 17.31 -17.10
N ALA A 467 28.23 18.48 -17.54
CA ALA A 467 29.61 18.71 -17.92
C ALA A 467 30.31 19.56 -16.85
N VAL A 468 31.49 19.11 -16.41
CA VAL A 468 32.42 19.92 -15.64
C VAL A 468 33.18 20.80 -16.63
N VAL A 469 33.00 22.11 -16.53
CA VAL A 469 33.49 23.08 -17.51
C VAL A 469 34.61 23.93 -16.88
N ALA A 470 35.61 24.29 -17.66
CA ALA A 470 36.61 25.26 -17.20
C ALA A 470 36.04 26.67 -17.07
N ASP A 471 36.87 27.58 -16.57
CA ASP A 471 36.50 28.98 -16.34
C ASP A 471 36.16 29.73 -17.65
N ASP A 472 36.54 29.18 -18.81
CA ASP A 472 36.20 29.69 -20.15
C ASP A 472 34.76 29.36 -20.61
N GLY A 473 34.06 28.45 -19.92
CA GLY A 473 32.71 28.00 -20.29
C GLY A 473 32.63 27.09 -21.53
N VAL A 474 33.77 26.74 -22.15
CA VAL A 474 33.84 25.99 -23.41
C VAL A 474 34.51 24.64 -23.22
N THR A 475 35.65 24.59 -22.52
CA THR A 475 36.40 23.35 -22.34
C THR A 475 35.72 22.44 -21.32
N GLN A 476 35.41 21.20 -21.72
CA GLN A 476 34.75 20.21 -20.87
C GLN A 476 35.79 19.19 -20.37
N PHE A 477 35.96 19.10 -19.05
CA PHE A 477 36.90 18.16 -18.44
C PHE A 477 36.32 16.75 -18.35
N VAL A 478 35.10 16.65 -17.80
CA VAL A 478 34.45 15.37 -17.50
C VAL A 478 32.94 15.53 -17.67
N VAL A 479 32.29 14.49 -18.19
CA VAL A 479 30.83 14.40 -18.22
C VAL A 479 30.37 13.43 -17.12
N LEU A 480 29.56 13.94 -16.20
CA LEU A 480 28.89 13.16 -15.16
C LEU A 480 27.57 12.64 -15.72
N SER A 481 27.34 11.35 -15.58
CA SER A 481 26.10 10.65 -15.97
C SER A 481 25.34 10.18 -14.73
N ASP A 482 24.19 9.54 -14.95
CA ASP A 482 23.35 8.92 -13.94
C ASP A 482 24.15 8.11 -12.90
N GLY A 483 23.82 8.29 -11.62
CA GLY A 483 24.51 7.66 -10.48
C GLY A 483 25.80 8.36 -10.03
N ALA A 484 26.27 9.37 -10.77
CA ALA A 484 27.31 10.27 -10.28
C ALA A 484 26.76 11.22 -9.21
N TYR A 485 27.64 11.74 -8.36
CA TYR A 485 27.33 12.74 -7.36
C TYR A 485 28.42 13.82 -7.35
N PHE A 486 28.11 15.00 -6.84
CA PHE A 486 29.06 16.09 -6.70
C PHE A 486 28.63 17.08 -5.61
N GLY A 487 29.59 17.88 -5.15
CA GLY A 487 29.37 18.92 -4.15
C GLY A 487 29.59 18.47 -2.72
N GLU A 488 30.07 17.24 -2.53
CA GLU A 488 30.46 16.62 -1.26
C GLU A 488 31.58 17.39 -0.56
N ILE A 489 32.52 17.97 -1.32
CA ILE A 489 33.70 18.64 -0.77
C ILE A 489 33.31 19.91 0.01
N SER A 490 32.38 20.71 -0.52
CA SER A 490 31.98 21.98 0.10
C SER A 490 31.20 21.76 1.41
N ILE A 491 30.43 20.67 1.49
CA ILE A 491 29.56 20.43 2.65
C ILE A 491 30.25 19.72 3.81
N LEU A 492 31.27 18.89 3.55
CA LEU A 492 31.98 18.10 4.57
C LEU A 492 32.97 18.92 5.43
N GLY A 493 33.25 20.18 5.07
CA GLY A 493 34.08 21.07 5.90
C GLY A 493 35.49 20.52 6.17
N ILE A 494 36.12 19.92 5.17
CA ILE A 494 37.41 19.23 5.29
C ILE A 494 38.48 20.21 5.79
N LYS A 495 39.14 19.84 6.91
CA LYS A 495 40.20 20.63 7.55
C LYS A 495 41.38 20.81 6.58
N GLY A 496 41.96 22.02 6.53
CA GLY A 496 43.06 22.35 5.61
C GLY A 496 42.67 22.54 4.13
N SER A 497 41.37 22.52 3.79
CA SER A 497 40.92 22.86 2.44
C SER A 497 41.10 24.36 2.14
N LYS A 498 41.88 24.69 1.10
CA LYS A 498 42.07 26.07 0.63
C LYS A 498 40.77 26.68 0.10
N ALA A 499 39.83 25.85 -0.34
CA ALA A 499 38.53 26.28 -0.87
C ALA A 499 37.46 26.46 0.23
N GLY A 500 37.66 25.90 1.43
CA GLY A 500 36.68 25.94 2.52
C GLY A 500 35.29 25.46 2.07
N ASN A 501 34.25 26.26 2.34
CA ASN A 501 32.86 26.00 1.95
C ASN A 501 32.51 26.49 0.53
N ARG A 502 33.52 26.72 -0.34
CA ARG A 502 33.29 27.15 -1.73
C ARG A 502 33.33 25.97 -2.69
N ARG A 503 32.65 26.12 -3.82
CA ARG A 503 32.63 25.16 -4.93
C ARG A 503 33.98 25.19 -5.66
N THR A 504 34.50 24.02 -5.99
CA THR A 504 35.82 23.87 -6.63
C THR A 504 35.77 23.89 -8.15
N ALA A 505 34.60 23.65 -8.76
CA ALA A 505 34.45 23.53 -10.20
C ALA A 505 33.13 24.14 -10.71
N ASN A 506 33.11 24.51 -12.01
CA ASN A 506 31.89 24.89 -12.71
C ASN A 506 31.20 23.63 -13.25
N ILE A 507 29.92 23.46 -12.94
CA ILE A 507 29.14 22.32 -13.41
C ILE A 507 27.93 22.85 -14.16
N ARG A 508 27.80 22.44 -15.42
CA ARG A 508 26.75 22.87 -16.34
C ARG A 508 25.94 21.69 -16.83
N SER A 509 24.62 21.84 -16.90
CA SER A 509 23.75 20.84 -17.50
C SER A 509 23.90 20.83 -19.01
N VAL A 510 24.11 19.66 -19.62
CA VAL A 510 24.18 19.52 -21.09
C VAL A 510 22.78 19.48 -21.69
N GLY A 511 21.86 18.76 -21.04
CA GLY A 511 20.45 18.64 -21.41
C GLY A 511 19.54 19.08 -20.27
N TYR A 512 18.29 18.63 -20.28
CA TYR A 512 17.51 18.63 -19.05
C TYR A 512 18.08 17.55 -18.13
N SER A 513 18.30 17.91 -16.86
CA SER A 513 18.86 16.99 -15.88
C SER A 513 18.06 17.02 -14.59
N ASP A 514 17.77 15.84 -14.07
CA ASP A 514 17.12 15.60 -12.80
C ASP A 514 18.17 15.24 -11.76
N LEU A 515 18.25 16.08 -10.73
CA LEU A 515 19.17 15.91 -9.62
C LEU A 515 18.39 15.76 -8.33
N PHE A 516 18.89 14.95 -7.42
CA PHE A 516 18.49 15.03 -6.01
C PHE A 516 19.45 15.96 -5.28
N ALA A 517 18.91 17.01 -4.67
CA ALA A 517 19.63 17.89 -3.77
C ALA A 517 19.51 17.38 -2.33
N LEU A 518 20.63 17.32 -1.63
CA LEU A 518 20.69 17.04 -0.20
C LEU A 518 21.36 18.21 0.51
N SER A 519 20.67 18.78 1.51
CA SER A 519 21.21 19.89 2.31
C SER A 519 22.42 19.45 3.13
N LYS A 520 23.35 20.39 3.37
CA LYS A 520 24.45 20.19 4.30
C LYS A 520 23.95 19.80 5.69
N ASP A 521 22.92 20.50 6.19
CA ASP A 521 22.41 20.27 7.56
C ASP A 521 21.81 18.87 7.67
N ASP A 522 21.00 18.48 6.69
CA ASP A 522 20.36 17.16 6.59
C ASP A 522 21.39 16.02 6.50
N LEU A 523 22.46 16.21 5.72
CA LEU A 523 23.54 15.23 5.60
C LEU A 523 24.33 15.13 6.91
N VAL A 524 24.72 16.27 7.50
CA VAL A 524 25.52 16.28 8.73
C VAL A 524 24.75 15.61 9.86
N GLU A 525 23.44 15.88 9.98
CA GLU A 525 22.57 15.21 10.95
C GLU A 525 22.59 13.69 10.77
N ALA A 526 22.39 13.18 9.54
CA ALA A 526 22.43 11.75 9.27
C ALA A 526 23.81 11.15 9.54
N LEU A 527 24.90 11.86 9.19
CA LEU A 527 26.26 11.39 9.38
C LEU A 527 26.72 11.37 10.85
N ILE A 528 26.01 12.01 11.78
CA ILE A 528 26.29 11.91 13.22
C ILE A 528 25.97 10.49 13.72
N GLU A 529 24.90 9.87 13.22
CA GLU A 529 24.50 8.51 13.60
C GLU A 529 25.36 7.43 12.92
N TYR A 530 25.91 7.73 11.73
CA TYR A 530 26.70 6.79 10.93
C TYR A 530 28.15 7.29 10.70
N PRO A 531 29.04 7.16 11.71
CA PRO A 531 30.40 7.71 11.65
C PRO A 531 31.30 7.04 10.60
N ASP A 532 31.08 5.75 10.30
CA ASP A 532 31.86 5.03 9.28
C ASP A 532 31.62 5.60 7.88
N ALA A 533 30.36 5.93 7.57
CA ALA A 533 30.00 6.58 6.32
C ALA A 533 30.58 7.99 6.23
N LYS A 534 30.57 8.73 7.35
CA LYS A 534 31.20 10.06 7.44
C LYS A 534 32.69 9.99 7.12
N TYR A 535 33.41 9.01 7.70
CA TYR A 535 34.83 8.81 7.43
C TYR A 535 35.09 8.51 5.96
N ALA A 536 34.33 7.61 5.34
CA ALA A 536 34.46 7.28 3.91
C ALA A 536 34.20 8.48 2.99
N LEU A 537 33.25 9.35 3.37
CA LEU A 537 32.95 10.61 2.70
C LEU A 537 34.10 11.61 2.80
N GLU A 538 34.64 11.82 4.00
CA GLU A 538 35.78 12.70 4.24
C GLU A 538 37.05 12.21 3.53
N GLU A 539 37.32 10.91 3.56
CA GLU A 539 38.50 10.31 2.90
C GLU A 539 38.46 10.50 1.38
N LYS A 540 37.31 10.21 0.74
CA LYS A 540 37.13 10.48 -0.69
C LYS A 540 37.25 11.97 -1.00
N GLY A 541 36.67 12.84 -0.19
CA GLY A 541 36.79 14.29 -0.35
C GLY A 541 38.25 14.77 -0.24
N ARG A 542 39.02 14.23 0.71
CA ARG A 542 40.46 14.52 0.85
C ARG A 542 41.25 14.05 -0.36
N ALA A 543 40.99 12.83 -0.86
CA ALA A 543 41.67 12.28 -2.03
C ALA A 543 41.46 13.14 -3.29
N ILE A 544 40.25 13.68 -3.49
CA ILE A 544 39.95 14.59 -4.60
C ILE A 544 40.68 15.92 -4.41
N LEU A 545 40.62 16.52 -3.22
CA LEU A 545 41.31 17.77 -2.94
C LEU A 545 42.85 17.67 -3.06
N MET A 546 43.43 16.52 -2.69
CA MET A 546 44.87 16.24 -2.87
C MET A 546 45.24 16.19 -4.35
N LYS A 547 44.43 15.49 -5.17
CA LYS A 547 44.63 15.41 -6.62
C LYS A 547 44.62 16.80 -7.28
N ASP A 548 43.78 17.69 -6.79
CA ASP A 548 43.61 19.05 -7.33
C ASP A 548 44.57 20.08 -6.69
N ASN A 549 45.52 19.67 -5.82
CA ASN A 549 46.44 20.55 -5.07
C ASN A 549 45.74 21.64 -4.21
N LEU A 550 44.50 21.36 -3.78
CA LEU A 550 43.65 22.29 -3.01
C LEU A 550 43.69 22.04 -1.49
N ILE A 551 44.54 21.13 -1.02
CA ILE A 551 44.84 20.93 0.40
C ILE A 551 46.13 21.65 0.77
N ASP A 552 46.12 22.29 1.94
CA ASP A 552 47.34 22.74 2.60
C ASP A 552 47.76 21.70 3.63
N GLU A 553 48.74 20.86 3.28
CA GLU A 553 49.24 19.78 4.13
C GLU A 553 49.75 20.28 5.49
N SER A 554 50.28 21.51 5.54
CA SER A 554 50.79 22.12 6.78
C SER A 554 49.64 22.48 7.74
N LEU A 555 48.51 22.95 7.21
CA LEU A 555 47.30 23.22 8.00
C LEU A 555 46.60 21.93 8.42
N VAL A 556 46.64 20.88 7.59
CA VAL A 556 46.12 19.56 7.97
C VAL A 556 46.91 18.99 9.14
N THR A 557 48.26 18.98 9.05
CA THR A 557 49.11 18.49 10.15
C THR A 557 48.97 19.32 11.43
N ALA A 558 48.87 20.64 11.33
CA ALA A 558 48.63 21.51 12.48
C ALA A 558 47.25 21.27 13.12
N CYS A 559 46.20 21.12 12.31
CA CYS A 559 44.86 20.79 12.80
C CYS A 559 44.81 19.39 13.43
N ASP A 560 45.41 18.40 12.80
CA ASP A 560 45.44 17.02 13.29
C ASP A 560 46.25 16.92 14.59
N ALA A 561 47.34 17.67 14.73
CA ALA A 561 48.10 17.77 15.98
C ALA A 561 47.26 18.39 17.11
N LYS A 562 46.52 19.46 16.81
CA LYS A 562 45.65 20.15 17.78
C LYS A 562 44.46 19.28 18.21
N ASP A 563 43.83 18.56 17.28
CA ASP A 563 42.79 17.57 17.57
C ASP A 563 43.31 16.42 18.44
N MET A 564 44.54 15.96 18.19
CA MET A 564 45.18 14.92 19.00
C MET A 564 45.46 15.42 20.41
N GLU A 565 45.94 16.65 20.57
CA GLU A 565 46.11 17.28 21.89
C GLU A 565 44.76 17.42 22.62
N GLU A 566 43.71 17.85 21.94
CA GLU A 566 42.37 18.00 22.52
C GLU A 566 41.79 16.64 22.95
N LYS A 567 41.92 15.60 22.11
CA LYS A 567 41.54 14.23 22.48
C LYS A 567 42.34 13.68 23.65
N VAL A 568 43.64 13.97 23.72
CA VAL A 568 44.48 13.57 24.86
C VAL A 568 44.02 14.29 26.13
N ASN A 569 43.70 15.58 26.06
CA ASN A 569 43.18 16.36 27.17
C ASN A 569 41.81 15.85 27.65
N ASP A 570 40.90 15.54 26.73
CA ASP A 570 39.60 14.94 27.06
C ASP A 570 39.77 13.56 27.70
N MET A 571 40.69 12.75 27.18
CA MET A 571 40.99 11.44 27.75
C MET A 571 41.61 11.58 29.16
N MET A 572 42.50 12.55 29.37
CA MET A 572 43.05 12.90 30.69
C MET A 572 41.95 13.35 31.65
N ALA A 573 41.03 14.23 31.22
CA ALA A 573 39.92 14.68 32.04
C ALA A 573 38.97 13.51 32.41
N SER A 574 38.70 12.61 31.45
CA SER A 574 37.92 11.40 31.70
C SER A 574 38.62 10.44 32.68
N PHE A 575 39.95 10.37 32.61
CA PHE A 575 40.78 9.57 33.51
C PHE A 575 40.79 10.15 34.92
N ASP A 576 40.88 11.48 35.07
CA ASP A 576 40.80 12.16 36.37
C ASP A 576 39.44 11.96 37.03
N ILE A 577 38.35 12.04 36.26
CA ILE A 577 37.01 11.71 36.74
C ILE A 577 36.93 10.25 37.19
N MET A 578 37.57 9.33 36.45
CA MET A 578 37.62 7.92 36.80
C MET A 578 38.43 7.68 38.08
N MET A 579 39.58 8.35 38.23
CA MET A 579 40.43 8.32 39.42
C MET A 579 39.70 8.86 40.65
N ALA A 580 38.98 9.97 40.53
CA ALA A 580 38.17 10.52 41.61
C ALA A 580 37.04 9.54 42.03
N LYS A 581 36.40 8.88 41.06
CA LYS A 581 35.42 7.81 41.34
C LYS A 581 36.08 6.62 42.03
N PHE A 582 37.29 6.25 41.62
CA PHE A 582 38.06 5.15 42.21
C PHE A 582 38.48 5.44 43.65
N GLU A 583 38.94 6.65 43.95
CA GLU A 583 39.22 7.10 45.31
C GLU A 583 37.97 7.08 46.19
N LYS A 584 36.83 7.54 45.66
CA LYS A 584 35.56 7.51 46.39
C LYS A 584 35.14 6.07 46.70
N LEU A 585 35.28 5.16 45.74
CA LEU A 585 35.05 3.72 45.93
C LEU A 585 36.01 3.11 46.95
N LYS A 586 37.29 3.48 46.91
CA LYS A 586 38.30 3.03 47.88
C LYS A 586 37.95 3.49 49.30
N LYS A 587 37.59 4.76 49.49
CA LYS A 587 37.11 5.29 50.78
C LYS A 587 35.85 4.57 51.27
N GLN A 588 34.90 4.29 50.39
CA GLN A 588 33.71 3.49 50.73
C GLN A 588 34.07 2.06 51.14
N HIS A 589 35.01 1.43 50.44
CA HIS A 589 35.49 0.08 50.75
C HIS A 589 36.19 0.05 52.12
N GLU A 590 37.10 0.98 52.39
CA GLU A 590 37.78 1.12 53.68
C GLU A 590 36.78 1.38 54.82
N SER A 591 35.78 2.24 54.60
CA SER A 591 34.73 2.48 55.60
C SER A 591 33.91 1.22 55.88
N SER A 592 33.65 0.41 54.85
CA SER A 592 32.94 -0.86 54.97
C SER A 592 33.78 -1.90 55.71
N GLN A 593 35.08 -1.99 55.41
CA GLN A 593 36.04 -2.84 56.13
C GLN A 593 36.15 -2.45 57.61
N ARG A 594 36.22 -1.14 57.93
CA ARG A 594 36.23 -0.67 59.33
C ARG A 594 34.95 -1.04 60.07
N LYS A 595 33.78 -0.86 59.44
CA LYS A 595 32.48 -1.30 60.00
C LYS A 595 32.45 -2.82 60.20
N LEU A 596 33.01 -3.60 59.27
CA LEU A 596 33.09 -5.05 59.37
C LEU A 596 34.00 -5.48 60.53
N LYS A 597 35.14 -4.82 60.69
CA LYS A 597 36.10 -5.07 61.79
C LYS A 597 35.50 -4.73 63.15
N GLN A 598 34.82 -3.58 63.28
CA GLN A 598 34.08 -3.24 64.49
C GLN A 598 32.98 -4.26 64.83
N ARG A 599 32.26 -4.76 63.81
CA ARG A 599 31.29 -5.85 64.01
C ARG A 599 31.96 -7.14 64.47
N LEU A 600 33.11 -7.49 63.89
CA LEU A 600 33.89 -8.66 64.28
C LEU A 600 34.43 -8.53 65.72
N ASP A 601 34.90 -7.35 66.11
CA ASP A 601 35.37 -7.07 67.47
C ASP A 601 34.21 -7.11 68.48
N ASN A 602 33.04 -6.57 68.14
CA ASN A 602 31.84 -6.67 68.98
C ASN A 602 31.36 -8.13 69.12
N VAL A 603 31.42 -8.92 68.04
CA VAL A 603 31.12 -10.36 68.09
C VAL A 603 32.18 -11.10 68.90
N SER A 604 33.46 -10.81 68.72
CA SER A 604 34.58 -11.38 69.48
C SER A 604 34.46 -11.09 70.97
N ASN A 605 34.09 -9.85 71.33
CA ASN A 605 33.83 -9.46 72.71
C ASN A 605 32.59 -10.14 73.29
N ARG A 606 31.51 -10.33 72.51
CA ARG A 606 30.36 -11.17 72.92
C ARG A 606 30.77 -12.64 73.11
N VAL A 607 31.61 -13.18 72.24
CA VAL A 607 32.13 -14.56 72.36
C VAL A 607 33.09 -14.70 73.55
N ARG A 608 33.90 -13.67 73.87
CA ARG A 608 34.71 -13.62 75.09
C ARG A 608 33.85 -13.52 76.35
N GLY A 609 32.78 -12.72 76.33
CA GLY A 609 31.79 -12.67 77.41
C GLY A 609 31.13 -14.03 77.65
N LEU A 610 30.86 -14.78 76.58
CA LEU A 610 30.36 -16.16 76.64
C LEU A 610 31.42 -17.19 77.11
N ARG A 611 32.72 -16.86 77.13
CA ARG A 611 33.78 -17.74 77.67
C ARG A 611 33.99 -17.57 79.18
N VAL A 612 33.49 -16.48 79.79
CA VAL A 612 33.62 -16.23 81.23
C VAL A 612 32.44 -16.83 82.02
N HIS A 613 31.31 -17.07 81.36
CA HIS A 613 30.28 -17.97 81.89
C HIS A 613 30.44 -19.35 81.25
N GLY A 614 31.09 -20.26 81.99
CA GLY A 614 30.94 -21.68 81.73
C GLY A 614 29.47 -22.03 81.90
N ASP A 615 28.78 -22.21 80.77
CA ASP A 615 27.84 -23.30 80.54
C ASP A 615 27.71 -23.52 79.03
N LEU A 616 28.22 -24.68 78.63
CA LEU A 616 28.15 -25.23 77.29
C LEU A 616 26.83 -26.00 77.20
N LEU A 617 26.08 -25.78 76.13
CA LEU A 617 24.81 -26.42 75.73
C LEU A 617 23.53 -25.70 76.15
N GLU A 618 23.19 -24.65 75.41
CA GLU A 618 21.85 -24.58 74.83
C GLU A 618 21.84 -23.86 73.47
N ALA A 619 21.43 -24.61 72.45
CA ALA A 619 20.77 -24.14 71.23
C ALA A 619 21.47 -23.09 70.35
N ILE A 620 22.46 -23.55 69.59
CA ILE A 620 22.64 -23.21 68.16
C ILE A 620 21.30 -23.55 67.47
N PRO A 621 20.35 -22.61 67.21
CA PRO A 621 20.41 -21.74 66.03
C PRO A 621 19.55 -20.44 66.13
N THR A 622 20.15 -19.31 66.51
CA THR A 622 19.61 -17.96 66.16
C THR A 622 20.66 -17.08 65.47
N LEU A 623 21.74 -17.71 64.97
CA LEU A 623 22.90 -17.08 64.34
C LEU A 623 22.75 -16.75 62.84
N PHE A 624 21.58 -16.99 62.24
CA PHE A 624 21.34 -16.63 60.84
C PHE A 624 19.95 -16.04 60.65
N GLY A 625 19.77 -14.82 61.15
CA GLY A 625 18.71 -13.91 60.68
C GLY A 625 18.97 -13.48 59.24
N TRP A 626 18.84 -14.40 58.28
CA TRP A 626 18.70 -14.06 56.87
C TRP A 626 17.28 -13.54 56.66
N GLN A 627 17.07 -12.25 56.94
CA GLN A 627 16.02 -11.51 56.27
C GLN A 627 16.47 -11.35 54.82
N VAL A 628 15.86 -12.17 53.96
CA VAL A 628 15.86 -12.02 52.51
C VAL A 628 15.35 -10.61 52.21
N TYR A 629 16.24 -9.67 51.91
CA TYR A 629 15.88 -8.49 51.13
C TYR A 629 15.60 -8.97 49.71
N THR A 630 14.31 -9.14 49.43
CA THR A 630 13.76 -9.14 48.09
C THR A 630 14.28 -7.91 47.34
N LEU A 631 14.81 -8.13 46.14
CA LEU A 631 15.02 -7.09 45.13
C LEU A 631 13.71 -6.32 44.96
N ASP A 632 13.62 -5.14 45.58
CA ASP A 632 12.61 -4.18 45.21
C ASP A 632 13.18 -3.30 44.09
N ARG A 633 12.44 -3.29 42.99
CA ARG A 633 12.69 -2.45 41.82
C ARG A 633 12.38 -1.02 42.23
N SER A 634 13.39 -0.18 42.35
CA SER A 634 13.15 1.27 42.32
C SER A 634 12.89 1.73 40.88
N PRO A 635 11.90 2.60 40.64
CA PRO A 635 11.56 3.13 39.33
C PRO A 635 12.52 4.26 38.94
N VAL A 636 13.03 4.21 37.72
CA VAL A 636 13.69 5.36 37.07
C VAL A 636 12.59 6.35 36.70
N HIS A 637 12.44 7.40 37.50
CA HIS A 637 11.73 8.60 37.09
C HIS A 637 12.64 9.43 36.19
N HIS A 638 12.23 9.55 34.93
CA HIS A 638 12.58 10.66 34.05
C HIS A 638 12.27 11.99 34.74
N ARG A 639 13.24 12.90 34.79
CA ARG A 639 12.99 14.33 34.79
C ARG A 639 13.74 14.92 33.61
N ALA A 640 12.94 15.58 32.77
CA ALA A 640 13.37 16.44 31.70
C ALA A 640 14.12 17.65 32.26
N THR A 641 15.18 18.02 31.55
CA THR A 641 15.54 19.38 31.18
C THR A 641 16.11 19.30 29.77
#